data_AF-A0A673JNM8-F1
#
_entry.id   AF-A0A673JNM8-F1
#
_cell.length_a   1.000
_cell.length_b   1.000
_cell.length_c   1.000
_cell.angle_alpha   90.00
_cell.angle_beta   90.00
_cell.angle_gamma   90.00
#
_symmetry.space_group_name_H-M   'P 1'
#
loop_
_entity.id
_entity.type
_entity.pdbx_description
1 polymer ?
#
loop_
_entity_poly.entity_id
_entity_poly.type
_entity_poly.pdbx_seq_one_letter_code
_entity_poly.pdbx_strand_id
1 'polypeptide(L)'
;METDLYDEFGNYIGPELDSDEDEEVDAEDREADEADEEDDDEDQAEVDEEDGGGGMEVVLHEDKKYYPTAEEVYGPEVETIVQEEDTQPLTEPIIKPVKMKQFTLMEQELPATVYDMEFLADLMDSSELIRNVTLCGHLHHGKTCFVDCLIEQTHPEIRKRDDSDLRYTDILFTEQERGVGIKSTPVTMVLPDSRGKSYLFNIMDTPGHVNFSDEVTSSVRLSDGIVLFIDAAEGVMLNTERLIKHAVQEKLAITICINKVDRLIVELKLPPTDAYYKLRHIVDEVNGLLSTYSTDESLVVSPLLGNVCFASSQYSICFTLGSFAKIYSDTYGDINYMEFAKRLWGDIYFNPKTRKFTKKAPNSNSQRSFVEFILEPLYKILSQVVGDVDTSLPRVLDELGIHLTKEELKLNIRPLLRLVCNRFFGEFTGFVDMCVQHIPSPQGGAKAKIEHSYTGGLDSDLGETMSECDPDGPLMCHTTKMYSTDDGVQFHAFGRVLSGTLQAGQPVKVLGENYSLEDEEDSQICTIGRLWISVARYQIEVNRVPAGNWVLIEGCDQPIVKTATITEPRGNEEAQIFRPLKFNTASVIKIAVEPVNPSELPKMLDGLRKVNKSYPSLTTKVEESGEHVILGTGELYLDCVMHDLRKMYSEIDIKVLFCLVTFCETVVETSSLKCFAETPNKK
;
A
#
# COMPACT_ATOMS: atom_id res chain seq x y z
N MET A 1 38.01 -39.14 28.77
CA MET A 1 36.96 -38.14 29.06
C MET A 1 35.66 -38.89 28.96
N GLU A 2 35.01 -39.09 30.10
CA GLU A 2 33.76 -39.85 30.18
C GLU A 2 32.64 -39.00 29.58
N THR A 3 31.93 -39.55 28.60
CA THR A 3 30.88 -38.89 27.80
C THR A 3 29.57 -38.64 28.55
N ASP A 4 29.49 -39.03 29.81
CA ASP A 4 28.24 -39.07 30.57
C ASP A 4 28.06 -37.86 31.51
N LEU A 5 28.98 -36.88 31.45
CA LEU A 5 28.96 -35.67 32.29
C LEU A 5 28.57 -34.39 31.53
N TYR A 6 28.15 -34.52 30.27
CA TYR A 6 27.72 -33.41 29.42
C TYR A 6 26.39 -33.75 28.74
N ASP A 7 25.49 -32.78 28.60
CA ASP A 7 24.22 -32.97 27.90
C ASP A 7 24.40 -33.01 26.37
N GLU A 8 23.33 -33.32 25.62
CA GLU A 8 23.34 -33.35 24.14
C GLU A 8 23.61 -31.99 23.48
N PHE A 9 23.70 -30.91 24.26
CA PHE A 9 24.04 -29.56 23.82
C PHE A 9 25.43 -29.10 24.27
N GLY A 10 26.17 -29.95 25.00
CA GLY A 10 27.56 -29.70 25.41
C GLY A 10 27.72 -28.93 26.72
N ASN A 11 26.68 -28.84 27.55
CA ASN A 11 26.78 -28.23 28.89
C ASN A 11 27.24 -29.25 29.93
N TYR A 12 28.14 -28.85 30.84
CA TYR A 12 28.63 -29.72 31.92
C TYR A 12 27.56 -29.88 33.00
N ILE A 13 27.25 -31.12 33.36
CA ILE A 13 26.23 -31.49 34.35
C ILE A 13 26.82 -32.31 35.52
N GLY A 14 28.14 -32.33 35.65
CA GLY A 14 28.83 -33.00 36.76
C GLY A 14 28.68 -32.26 38.09
N PRO A 15 28.97 -32.92 39.24
CA PRO A 15 28.95 -32.28 40.55
C PRO A 15 29.94 -31.11 40.62
N GLU A 16 29.63 -30.10 41.44
CA GLU A 16 30.48 -28.93 41.65
C GLU A 16 31.89 -29.35 42.10
N LEU A 17 32.89 -28.78 41.44
CA LEU A 17 34.30 -29.05 41.72
C LEU A 17 34.71 -28.24 42.96
N ASP A 18 35.04 -28.94 44.05
CA ASP A 18 35.74 -28.37 45.19
C ASP A 18 37.14 -27.90 44.75
N SER A 19 37.47 -26.65 45.01
CA SER A 19 38.85 -26.17 45.04
C SER A 19 39.16 -25.62 46.44
N ASP A 20 39.73 -26.50 47.26
CA ASP A 20 40.78 -26.35 48.31
C ASP A 20 41.13 -24.91 48.75
N GLU A 21 40.87 -24.55 50.03
CA GLU A 21 41.83 -24.60 51.18
C GLU A 21 42.99 -23.59 51.00
N ASP A 22 43.11 -22.46 51.74
CA ASP A 22 43.40 -22.25 53.18
C ASP A 22 43.31 -20.71 53.44
N GLU A 23 43.03 -20.10 54.60
CA GLU A 23 42.91 -20.50 55.99
C GLU A 23 42.08 -19.41 56.71
N GLU A 24 41.26 -19.87 57.66
CA GLU A 24 40.33 -19.14 58.54
C GLU A 24 40.98 -18.07 59.42
N VAL A 25 40.24 -17.01 59.80
CA VAL A 25 39.86 -16.77 61.21
C VAL A 25 38.53 -15.99 61.27
N ASP A 26 37.51 -16.65 61.82
CA ASP A 26 36.22 -16.11 62.26
C ASP A 26 36.33 -14.94 63.27
N ALA A 27 35.40 -13.98 63.21
CA ALA A 27 34.29 -13.91 64.19
C ALA A 27 33.70 -12.49 64.35
N GLU A 28 32.36 -12.47 64.24
CA GLU A 28 31.37 -11.61 64.92
C GLU A 28 30.95 -10.26 64.31
N ASP A 29 29.78 -10.34 63.65
CA ASP A 29 28.55 -9.58 63.94
C ASP A 29 28.54 -8.04 63.84
N ARG A 30 27.92 -7.50 62.78
CA ARG A 30 26.58 -6.86 62.83
C ARG A 30 26.16 -6.17 61.52
N GLU A 31 24.87 -6.31 61.25
CA GLU A 31 24.03 -5.63 60.25
C GLU A 31 24.24 -4.11 60.18
N ALA A 32 24.21 -3.52 58.98
CA ALA A 32 23.18 -2.57 58.52
C ALA A 32 23.66 -1.73 57.32
N ASP A 33 22.80 -1.72 56.29
CA ASP A 33 22.35 -0.60 55.45
C ASP A 33 23.29 0.49 54.88
N GLU A 34 22.80 1.03 53.75
CA GLU A 34 23.11 2.32 53.09
C GLU A 34 24.25 2.25 52.08
N ALA A 35 24.07 2.53 50.78
CA ALA A 35 23.31 3.54 50.01
C ALA A 35 24.35 4.34 49.21
N ASP A 36 23.91 4.81 48.05
CA ASP A 36 24.65 5.55 47.05
C ASP A 36 25.39 6.78 47.61
N GLU A 37 26.60 7.04 47.10
CA GLU A 37 27.23 8.36 47.15
C GLU A 37 27.62 8.78 45.72
N GLU A 38 26.77 9.64 45.15
CA GLU A 38 27.11 10.62 44.12
C GLU A 38 27.74 11.86 44.81
N ASP A 39 28.67 12.48 44.07
CA ASP A 39 29.04 13.89 44.07
C ASP A 39 29.52 14.55 45.37
N ASP A 40 30.85 14.60 45.52
CA ASP A 40 31.56 15.67 46.25
C ASP A 40 32.25 16.61 45.24
N ASP A 41 31.56 17.71 44.92
CA ASP A 41 32.17 19.00 44.58
C ASP A 41 32.81 19.56 45.86
N GLU A 42 34.15 19.51 45.98
CA GLU A 42 34.84 20.35 46.97
C GLU A 42 35.84 21.30 46.31
N ASP A 43 35.47 22.58 46.42
CA ASP A 43 36.24 23.79 46.22
C ASP A 43 37.70 23.66 46.69
N GLN A 44 38.64 23.84 45.75
CA GLN A 44 40.03 24.10 46.06
C GLN A 44 40.17 25.50 46.70
N ALA A 45 40.16 25.54 48.03
CA ALA A 45 40.69 26.66 48.78
C ALA A 45 42.23 26.53 48.86
N GLU A 46 42.90 27.45 48.16
CA GLU A 46 44.34 27.73 48.28
C GLU A 46 44.76 27.83 49.76
N VAL A 47 45.67 26.97 50.17
CA VAL A 47 46.52 27.21 51.34
C VAL A 47 47.96 27.20 50.87
N ASP A 48 48.49 28.41 50.67
CA ASP A 48 49.92 28.70 50.69
C ASP A 48 50.49 28.23 52.03
N GLU A 49 51.11 27.06 52.06
CA GLU A 49 52.16 26.75 53.03
C GLU A 49 53.51 26.71 52.30
N GLU A 50 54.23 27.83 52.39
CA GLU A 50 55.69 27.85 52.32
C GLU A 50 56.24 26.91 53.40
N ASP A 51 56.43 25.62 53.09
CA ASP A 51 57.24 24.75 53.93
C ASP A 51 58.61 24.50 53.30
N GLY A 52 59.55 25.38 53.67
CA GLY A 52 60.96 25.09 53.68
C GLY A 52 61.28 24.06 54.77
N GLY A 53 60.86 22.81 54.55
CA GLY A 53 61.08 21.68 55.45
C GLY A 53 61.72 20.50 54.72
N GLY A 54 63.03 20.30 54.92
CA GLY A 54 63.77 19.15 54.41
C GLY A 54 63.39 17.85 55.14
N GLY A 55 62.21 17.32 54.86
CA GLY A 55 61.76 15.97 55.21
C GLY A 55 61.90 15.05 54.00
N MET A 56 62.57 13.90 54.16
CA MET A 56 62.74 12.92 53.08
C MET A 56 61.46 12.09 52.95
N GLU A 57 60.41 12.65 52.35
CA GLU A 57 59.24 11.86 51.97
C GLU A 57 59.63 10.85 50.89
N VAL A 58 59.35 9.57 51.16
CA VAL A 58 59.70 8.46 50.27
C VAL A 58 58.60 8.34 49.23
N VAL A 59 58.88 8.78 48.01
CA VAL A 59 58.01 8.53 46.86
C VAL A 59 58.18 7.08 46.43
N LEU A 60 57.09 6.32 46.40
CA LEU A 60 57.08 4.95 45.90
C LEU A 60 57.48 4.92 44.41
N HIS A 61 57.98 3.78 43.94
CA HIS A 61 58.45 3.67 42.54
C HIS A 61 57.29 3.90 41.54
N GLU A 62 56.09 3.46 41.87
CA GLU A 62 54.88 3.62 41.05
C GLU A 62 54.40 5.07 40.96
N ASP A 63 54.53 5.84 42.05
CA ASP A 63 54.09 7.25 42.12
C ASP A 63 55.19 8.24 41.74
N LYS A 64 56.34 7.73 41.27
CA LYS A 64 57.47 8.56 40.89
C LYS A 64 57.13 9.34 39.61
N LYS A 65 56.63 10.56 39.78
CA LYS A 65 56.46 11.53 38.69
C LYS A 65 57.83 11.95 38.16
N TYR A 66 58.23 11.38 37.03
CA TYR A 66 59.52 11.66 36.40
C TYR A 66 59.54 13.01 35.66
N TYR A 67 58.38 13.49 35.23
CA TYR A 67 58.22 14.70 34.42
C TYR A 67 57.14 15.60 35.01
N PRO A 68 57.31 16.94 34.93
CA PRO A 68 56.25 17.91 35.27
C PRO A 68 55.00 17.69 34.41
N THR A 69 53.84 18.15 34.89
CA THR A 69 52.60 18.06 34.12
C THR A 69 52.67 18.96 32.87
N ALA A 70 51.93 18.61 31.82
CA ALA A 70 51.96 19.38 30.58
C ALA A 70 51.48 20.84 30.77
N GLU A 71 50.54 21.06 31.71
CA GLU A 71 50.04 22.37 32.08
C GLU A 71 51.10 23.23 32.79
N GLU A 72 51.93 22.63 33.66
CA GLU A 72 53.08 23.32 34.27
C GLU A 72 54.14 23.73 33.26
N VAL A 73 54.28 22.97 32.15
CA VAL A 73 55.28 23.23 31.11
C VAL A 73 54.84 24.34 30.16
N TYR A 74 53.57 24.34 29.73
CA TYR A 74 53.06 25.28 28.72
C TYR A 74 52.30 26.47 29.31
N GLY A 75 51.86 26.37 30.57
CA GLY A 75 51.07 27.38 31.27
C GLY A 75 49.57 27.30 31.00
N PRO A 76 48.75 27.98 31.81
CA PRO A 76 47.28 27.88 31.77
C PRO A 76 46.65 28.54 30.52
N GLU A 77 47.42 29.29 29.73
CA GLU A 77 46.96 29.88 28.47
C GLU A 77 46.92 28.85 27.32
N VAL A 78 47.55 27.69 27.47
CA VAL A 78 47.68 26.65 26.43
C VAL A 78 46.87 25.42 26.81
N GLU A 79 45.82 25.14 26.04
CA GLU A 79 45.03 23.91 26.20
C GLU A 79 45.85 22.70 25.77
N THR A 80 46.24 21.87 26.74
CA THR A 80 46.93 20.61 26.46
C THR A 80 45.90 19.50 26.31
N ILE A 81 45.73 19.01 25.09
CA ILE A 81 44.83 17.90 24.78
C ILE A 81 45.65 16.61 24.63
N VAL A 82 45.33 15.59 25.43
CA VAL A 82 45.86 14.23 25.28
C VAL A 82 44.81 13.39 24.56
N GLN A 83 45.10 12.95 23.34
CA GLN A 83 44.24 12.02 22.60
C GLN A 83 44.95 10.68 22.46
N GLU A 84 44.46 9.70 23.23
CA GLU A 84 44.98 8.33 23.23
C GLU A 84 44.27 7.44 22.20
N GLU A 85 42.99 7.73 21.93
CA GLU A 85 42.15 6.99 21.00
C GLU A 85 41.53 7.92 19.94
N ASP A 86 41.29 7.37 18.75
CA ASP A 86 40.65 8.10 17.66
C ASP A 86 39.15 8.32 17.96
N THR A 87 38.64 9.51 17.65
CA THR A 87 37.22 9.85 17.86
C THR A 87 36.27 9.19 16.87
N GLN A 88 36.78 8.53 15.82
CA GLN A 88 35.98 7.86 14.80
C GLN A 88 36.64 6.53 14.37
N PRO A 89 35.86 5.47 14.10
CA PRO A 89 36.40 4.20 13.66
C PRO A 89 36.94 4.28 12.22
N LEU A 90 37.87 3.40 11.87
CA LEU A 90 38.45 3.31 10.52
C LEU A 90 37.41 3.03 9.41
N THR A 91 36.24 2.51 9.78
CA THR A 91 35.12 2.26 8.86
C THR A 91 34.43 3.55 8.39
N GLU A 92 34.52 4.65 9.16
CA GLU A 92 34.00 5.95 8.74
C GLU A 92 35.03 6.69 7.88
N PRO A 93 34.72 7.00 6.62
CA PRO A 93 35.67 7.68 5.75
C PRO A 93 35.81 9.16 6.16
N ILE A 94 37.06 9.64 6.23
CA ILE A 94 37.39 11.05 6.53
C ILE A 94 36.69 12.01 5.55
N ILE A 95 36.68 11.67 4.25
CA ILE A 95 35.91 12.39 3.23
C ILE A 95 34.69 11.55 2.89
N LYS A 96 33.51 12.02 3.29
CA LYS A 96 32.25 11.30 3.02
C LYS A 96 31.99 11.24 1.52
N PRO A 97 31.80 10.05 0.94
CA PRO A 97 31.44 9.92 -0.47
C PRO A 97 30.05 10.50 -0.70
N VAL A 98 29.84 11.14 -1.86
CA VAL A 98 28.52 11.61 -2.27
C VAL A 98 27.66 10.38 -2.58
N LYS A 99 26.76 10.02 -1.66
CA LYS A 99 25.77 8.97 -1.84
C LYS A 99 24.43 9.62 -2.17
N MET A 100 23.88 9.32 -3.35
CA MET A 100 22.49 9.63 -3.66
C MET A 100 21.63 8.50 -3.10
N LYS A 101 20.72 8.84 -2.20
CA LYS A 101 19.76 7.86 -1.66
C LYS A 101 18.63 7.76 -2.66
N GLN A 102 18.36 6.54 -3.10
CA GLN A 102 17.24 6.26 -3.97
C GLN A 102 16.62 4.97 -3.47
N PHE A 103 15.36 5.04 -3.02
CA PHE A 103 14.60 3.90 -2.53
C PHE A 103 13.46 3.50 -3.46
N THR A 104 13.15 4.37 -4.42
CA THR A 104 12.06 4.30 -5.38
C THR A 104 12.61 4.43 -6.80
N LEU A 105 11.98 3.69 -7.72
CA LEU A 105 12.23 3.81 -9.14
C LEU A 105 11.32 4.91 -9.71
N MET A 106 11.79 6.15 -9.61
CA MET A 106 11.13 7.33 -10.18
C MET A 106 11.82 7.79 -11.46
N GLU A 107 11.01 8.20 -12.43
CA GLU A 107 11.40 8.81 -13.69
C GLU A 107 11.22 10.33 -13.55
N GLN A 108 12.31 11.10 -13.75
CA GLN A 108 12.26 12.56 -13.63
C GLN A 108 11.66 13.23 -14.86
N GLU A 109 11.81 12.61 -16.04
CA GLU A 109 11.25 13.11 -17.29
C GLU A 109 9.89 12.47 -17.56
N LEU A 110 8.96 13.25 -18.11
CA LEU A 110 7.63 12.76 -18.48
C LEU A 110 7.73 11.87 -19.73
N PRO A 111 7.28 10.61 -19.67
CA PRO A 111 7.28 9.73 -20.82
C PRO A 111 6.24 10.15 -21.88
N ALA A 112 6.45 9.73 -23.12
CA ALA A 112 5.50 9.98 -24.20
C ALA A 112 4.22 9.15 -24.02
N THR A 113 3.07 9.84 -24.03
CA THR A 113 1.72 9.27 -23.92
C THR A 113 0.96 9.34 -25.24
N VAL A 114 -0.08 8.51 -25.39
CA VAL A 114 -1.02 8.57 -26.53
C VAL A 114 -1.91 9.83 -26.49
N TYR A 115 -2.14 10.38 -25.30
CA TYR A 115 -2.92 11.59 -25.06
C TYR A 115 -2.01 12.74 -24.60
N ASP A 116 -2.45 13.98 -24.84
CA ASP A 116 -1.74 15.17 -24.37
C ASP A 116 -2.02 15.44 -22.89
N MET A 117 -1.03 15.95 -22.16
CA MET A 117 -1.19 16.29 -20.73
C MET A 117 -2.19 17.44 -20.50
N GLU A 118 -2.34 18.35 -21.47
CA GLU A 118 -3.38 19.38 -21.45
C GLU A 118 -4.79 18.75 -21.49
N PHE A 119 -4.98 17.72 -22.32
CA PHE A 119 -6.25 17.01 -22.40
C PHE A 119 -6.56 16.25 -21.10
N LEU A 120 -5.55 15.72 -20.41
CA LEU A 120 -5.71 15.16 -19.07
C LEU A 120 -6.19 16.21 -18.08
N ALA A 121 -5.58 17.40 -18.06
CA ALA A 121 -5.98 18.50 -17.19
C ALA A 121 -7.40 19.01 -17.48
N ASP A 122 -7.80 19.11 -18.75
CA ASP A 122 -9.17 19.49 -19.14
C ASP A 122 -10.21 18.46 -18.69
N LEU A 123 -9.88 17.16 -18.71
CA LEU A 123 -10.74 16.12 -18.19
C LEU A 123 -10.87 16.17 -16.66
N MET A 124 -9.84 16.65 -15.95
CA MET A 124 -9.89 16.84 -14.50
C MET A 124 -10.93 17.87 -14.08
N ASP A 125 -11.16 18.92 -14.90
CA ASP A 125 -12.19 19.92 -14.63
C ASP A 125 -13.63 19.36 -14.76
N SER A 126 -13.80 18.26 -15.50
CA SER A 126 -15.11 17.62 -15.72
C SER A 126 -15.33 16.44 -14.77
N SER A 127 -15.87 16.71 -13.59
CA SER A 127 -16.08 15.69 -12.53
C SER A 127 -16.95 14.49 -12.95
N GLU A 128 -17.82 14.62 -13.97
CA GLU A 128 -18.61 13.52 -14.53
C GLU A 128 -17.77 12.50 -15.33
N LEU A 129 -16.64 12.93 -15.91
CA LEU A 129 -15.79 12.12 -16.79
C LEU A 129 -14.65 11.43 -16.05
N ILE A 130 -14.58 11.62 -14.74
CA ILE A 130 -13.59 11.01 -13.85
C ILE A 130 -14.17 9.72 -13.28
N ARG A 131 -13.30 8.71 -13.09
CA ARG A 131 -13.61 7.50 -12.30
C ARG A 131 -12.49 7.24 -11.30
N ASN A 132 -12.83 7.27 -10.02
CA ASN A 132 -11.93 6.90 -8.93
C ASN A 132 -12.14 5.43 -8.57
N VAL A 133 -11.19 4.59 -8.97
CA VAL A 133 -11.31 3.13 -8.92
C VAL A 133 -10.15 2.53 -8.14
N THR A 134 -10.46 1.70 -7.16
CA THR A 134 -9.44 0.87 -6.49
C THR A 134 -9.45 -0.54 -7.09
N LEU A 135 -8.28 -1.03 -7.52
CA LEU A 135 -8.09 -2.43 -7.89
C LEU A 135 -7.69 -3.21 -6.65
N CYS A 136 -8.57 -4.12 -6.21
CA CYS A 136 -8.32 -4.93 -5.02
C CYS A 136 -8.52 -6.41 -5.33
N GLY A 137 -7.92 -7.30 -4.55
CA GLY A 137 -8.02 -8.74 -4.77
C GLY A 137 -6.92 -9.49 -4.05
N HIS A 138 -7.00 -10.82 -4.02
CA HIS A 138 -6.03 -11.64 -3.31
C HIS A 138 -4.60 -11.53 -3.88
N LEU A 139 -3.64 -12.08 -3.12
CA LEU A 139 -2.24 -12.14 -3.47
C LEU A 139 -2.05 -12.78 -4.85
N HIS A 140 -1.23 -12.15 -5.69
CA HIS A 140 -0.91 -12.59 -7.05
C HIS A 140 -2.10 -12.87 -7.99
N HIS A 141 -3.28 -12.28 -7.78
CA HIS A 141 -4.39 -12.33 -8.75
C HIS A 141 -4.18 -11.44 -10.00
N GLY A 142 -2.98 -10.87 -10.20
CA GLY A 142 -2.58 -10.15 -11.41
C GLY A 142 -3.08 -8.70 -11.53
N LYS A 143 -3.18 -7.98 -10.39
CA LYS A 143 -3.60 -6.56 -10.34
C LYS A 143 -2.56 -5.65 -10.98
N THR A 144 -1.33 -5.68 -10.48
CA THR A 144 -0.16 -4.96 -10.99
C THR A 144 0.08 -5.26 -12.48
N CYS A 145 0.06 -6.53 -12.89
CA CYS A 145 0.18 -6.90 -14.30
C CYS A 145 -0.98 -6.40 -15.18
N PHE A 146 -2.16 -6.17 -14.62
CA PHE A 146 -3.28 -5.58 -15.33
C PHE A 146 -3.06 -4.07 -15.55
N VAL A 147 -2.54 -3.37 -14.53
CA VAL A 147 -2.12 -1.96 -14.66
C VAL A 147 -0.99 -1.83 -15.69
N ASP A 148 -0.04 -2.77 -15.72
CA ASP A 148 1.01 -2.79 -16.75
C ASP A 148 0.42 -2.80 -18.16
N CYS A 149 -0.67 -3.55 -18.39
CA CYS A 149 -1.33 -3.57 -19.70
C CYS A 149 -1.98 -2.22 -20.06
N LEU A 150 -2.55 -1.53 -19.08
CA LEU A 150 -3.12 -0.18 -19.26
C LEU A 150 -2.03 0.86 -19.51
N ILE A 151 -0.88 0.74 -18.82
CA ILE A 151 0.29 1.60 -19.04
C ILE A 151 0.86 1.37 -20.44
N GLU A 152 1.05 0.12 -20.88
CA GLU A 152 1.52 -0.19 -22.23
C GLU A 152 0.56 0.32 -23.33
N GLN A 153 -0.74 0.32 -23.05
CA GLN A 153 -1.74 0.89 -23.97
C GLN A 153 -1.62 2.41 -24.07
N THR A 154 -1.33 3.08 -22.96
CA THR A 154 -1.29 4.55 -22.87
C THR A 154 0.08 5.16 -23.17
N HIS A 155 1.16 4.38 -23.02
CA HIS A 155 2.55 4.78 -23.18
C HIS A 155 3.25 3.85 -24.20
N PRO A 156 3.34 4.25 -25.48
CA PRO A 156 3.82 3.35 -26.55
C PRO A 156 5.28 2.88 -26.40
N GLU A 157 6.10 3.67 -25.70
CA GLU A 157 7.52 3.41 -25.45
C GLU A 157 7.76 2.46 -24.27
N ILE A 158 6.85 2.44 -23.31
CA ILE A 158 6.93 1.57 -22.13
C ILE A 158 6.39 0.20 -22.54
N ARG A 159 7.27 -0.80 -22.58
CA ARG A 159 6.91 -2.17 -22.94
C ARG A 159 7.52 -3.17 -21.97
N LYS A 160 6.75 -4.20 -21.62
CA LYS A 160 7.25 -5.37 -20.90
C LYS A 160 8.36 -6.07 -21.69
N ARG A 161 9.41 -6.47 -20.98
CA ARG A 161 10.52 -7.27 -21.52
C ARG A 161 10.07 -8.73 -21.69
N ASP A 162 10.65 -9.44 -22.67
CA ASP A 162 10.21 -10.79 -23.04
C ASP A 162 10.25 -11.82 -21.90
N ASP A 163 11.21 -11.68 -20.97
CA ASP A 163 11.49 -12.66 -19.92
C ASP A 163 11.06 -12.23 -18.50
N SER A 164 10.59 -11.00 -18.32
CA SER A 164 10.26 -10.46 -16.98
C SER A 164 9.06 -9.52 -17.01
N ASP A 165 8.16 -9.69 -16.04
CA ASP A 165 7.06 -8.75 -15.81
C ASP A 165 7.59 -7.36 -15.44
N LEU A 166 6.98 -6.31 -16.00
CA LEU A 166 7.42 -4.93 -15.80
C LEU A 166 7.15 -4.46 -14.37
N ARG A 167 5.95 -4.77 -13.85
CA ARG A 167 5.46 -4.36 -12.53
C ARG A 167 5.66 -2.87 -12.33
N TYR A 168 4.97 -2.07 -13.15
CA TYR A 168 5.16 -0.63 -13.25
C TYR A 168 4.86 0.09 -11.93
N THR A 169 3.81 -0.35 -11.24
CA THR A 169 3.33 0.21 -9.96
C THR A 169 4.13 -0.21 -8.73
N ASP A 170 4.95 -1.27 -8.83
CA ASP A 170 5.88 -1.69 -7.78
C ASP A 170 7.13 -0.79 -7.83
N ILE A 171 6.99 0.43 -7.32
CA ILE A 171 8.01 1.48 -7.42
C ILE A 171 9.13 1.30 -6.40
N LEU A 172 8.87 0.65 -5.26
CA LEU A 172 9.88 0.45 -4.23
C LEU A 172 10.79 -0.73 -4.58
N PHE A 173 12.09 -0.61 -4.32
CA PHE A 173 13.02 -1.73 -4.56
C PHE A 173 12.66 -2.96 -3.73
N THR A 174 12.16 -2.77 -2.50
CA THR A 174 11.69 -3.86 -1.64
C THR A 174 10.51 -4.64 -2.25
N GLU A 175 9.62 -3.96 -2.97
CA GLU A 175 8.49 -4.62 -3.66
C GLU A 175 8.99 -5.46 -4.83
N GLN A 176 9.96 -4.95 -5.59
CA GLN A 176 10.55 -5.65 -6.74
C GLN A 176 11.32 -6.90 -6.32
N GLU A 177 12.12 -6.80 -5.25
CA GLU A 177 12.91 -7.90 -4.70
C GLU A 177 12.03 -9.00 -4.10
N ARG A 178 11.02 -8.64 -3.30
CA ARG A 178 10.09 -9.59 -2.69
C ARG A 178 9.05 -10.13 -3.68
N GLY A 179 8.78 -9.35 -4.72
CA GLY A 179 7.73 -9.60 -5.70
C GLY A 179 6.31 -9.49 -5.18
N VAL A 180 6.11 -8.80 -4.05
CA VAL A 180 4.81 -8.56 -3.42
C VAL A 180 4.63 -7.05 -3.31
N GLY A 181 3.51 -6.53 -3.82
CA GLY A 181 3.13 -5.14 -3.57
C GLY A 181 2.94 -4.90 -2.07
N ILE A 182 3.56 -3.85 -1.55
CA ILE A 182 3.58 -3.46 -0.13
C ILE A 182 2.73 -2.21 0.05
N LYS A 183 2.93 -1.21 -0.82
CA LYS A 183 2.21 0.06 -0.81
C LYS A 183 1.18 0.07 -1.93
N SER A 184 0.01 0.67 -1.67
CA SER A 184 -0.87 1.04 -2.76
C SER A 184 -0.27 2.17 -3.60
N THR A 185 -0.31 2.10 -4.92
CA THR A 185 0.30 3.10 -5.81
C THR A 185 -0.76 3.70 -6.74
N PRO A 186 -0.92 5.03 -6.80
CA PRO A 186 -1.93 5.66 -7.64
C PRO A 186 -1.40 5.88 -9.05
N VAL A 187 -2.26 5.61 -10.02
CA VAL A 187 -2.02 5.83 -11.44
C VAL A 187 -3.19 6.57 -12.04
N THR A 188 -2.93 7.77 -12.53
CA THR A 188 -3.91 8.58 -13.25
C THR A 188 -3.64 8.48 -14.74
N MET A 189 -4.64 8.10 -15.53
CA MET A 189 -4.51 8.00 -16.98
C MET A 189 -5.84 8.21 -17.70
N VAL A 190 -5.76 8.50 -19.00
CA VAL A 190 -6.95 8.67 -19.85
C VAL A 190 -7.19 7.40 -20.66
N LEU A 191 -8.41 6.85 -20.55
CA LEU A 191 -8.79 5.60 -21.21
C LEU A 191 -10.07 5.77 -22.06
N PRO A 192 -10.09 5.28 -23.32
CA PRO A 192 -11.27 5.31 -24.18
C PRO A 192 -12.26 4.19 -23.87
N ASP A 193 -13.56 4.51 -23.94
CA ASP A 193 -14.66 3.54 -23.86
C ASP A 193 -14.87 2.83 -25.22
N SER A 194 -15.77 1.84 -25.26
CA SER A 194 -16.08 1.15 -26.52
C SER A 194 -16.75 2.03 -27.58
N ARG A 195 -17.11 3.29 -27.28
CA ARG A 195 -17.60 4.27 -28.27
C ARG A 195 -16.51 5.24 -28.71
N GLY A 196 -15.31 5.15 -28.14
CA GLY A 196 -14.18 6.06 -28.38
C GLY A 196 -14.23 7.34 -27.54
N LYS A 197 -15.12 7.44 -26.55
CA LYS A 197 -15.13 8.56 -25.60
C LYS A 197 -14.12 8.28 -24.49
N SER A 198 -13.18 9.20 -24.32
CA SER A 198 -12.16 9.13 -23.27
C SER A 198 -12.68 9.58 -21.92
N TYR A 199 -12.26 8.88 -20.87
CA TYR A 199 -12.54 9.18 -19.47
C TYR A 199 -11.22 9.22 -18.69
N LEU A 200 -11.18 10.02 -17.63
CA LEU A 200 -10.04 10.07 -16.72
C LEU A 200 -10.22 9.00 -15.65
N PHE A 201 -9.24 8.11 -15.54
CA PHE A 201 -9.22 7.03 -14.57
C PHE A 201 -8.15 7.30 -13.53
N ASN A 202 -8.59 7.51 -12.30
CA ASN A 202 -7.76 7.51 -11.10
C ASN A 202 -7.79 6.09 -10.55
N ILE A 203 -6.75 5.32 -10.85
CA ILE A 203 -6.64 3.90 -10.49
C ILE A 203 -5.70 3.75 -9.31
N MET A 204 -6.16 3.11 -8.24
CA MET A 204 -5.29 2.72 -7.14
C MET A 204 -4.97 1.23 -7.25
N ASP A 205 -3.71 0.89 -7.53
CA ASP A 205 -3.26 -0.49 -7.42
C ASP A 205 -2.96 -0.79 -5.95
N THR A 206 -3.59 -1.83 -5.39
CA THR A 206 -3.46 -2.14 -3.97
C THR A 206 -2.75 -3.46 -3.72
N PRO A 207 -2.03 -3.60 -2.60
CA PRO A 207 -1.36 -4.85 -2.26
C PRO A 207 -2.38 -5.99 -2.07
N GLY A 208 -2.02 -7.19 -2.56
CA GLY A 208 -2.90 -8.36 -2.46
C GLY A 208 -2.74 -9.18 -1.18
N HIS A 209 -1.65 -8.99 -0.47
CA HIS A 209 -1.34 -9.74 0.74
C HIS A 209 -2.22 -9.27 1.91
N VAL A 210 -2.73 -10.20 2.70
CA VAL A 210 -3.70 -9.92 3.77
C VAL A 210 -3.16 -8.97 4.85
N ASN A 211 -1.86 -9.03 5.14
CA ASN A 211 -1.22 -8.15 6.14
C ASN A 211 -1.23 -6.67 5.72
N PHE A 212 -1.30 -6.34 4.42
CA PHE A 212 -1.38 -4.97 3.91
C PHE A 212 -2.82 -4.57 3.56
N SER A 213 -3.82 -5.13 4.27
CA SER A 213 -5.24 -4.80 4.05
C SER A 213 -5.61 -3.38 4.48
N ASP A 214 -4.76 -2.75 5.28
CA ASP A 214 -4.85 -1.35 5.69
C ASP A 214 -4.57 -0.39 4.52
N GLU A 215 -3.62 -0.72 3.66
CA GLU A 215 -3.35 -0.01 2.40
C GLU A 215 -4.54 -0.10 1.43
N VAL A 216 -5.30 -1.19 1.48
CA VAL A 216 -6.55 -1.29 0.71
C VAL A 216 -7.63 -0.40 1.31
N THR A 217 -7.70 -0.31 2.65
CA THR A 217 -8.69 0.52 3.37
C THR A 217 -8.50 2.01 3.07
N SER A 218 -7.25 2.50 3.09
CA SER A 218 -6.93 3.90 2.76
C SER A 218 -7.32 4.26 1.32
N SER A 219 -7.18 3.31 0.40
CA SER A 219 -7.50 3.42 -1.03
C SER A 219 -9.00 3.41 -1.31
N VAL A 220 -9.72 2.48 -0.67
CA VAL A 220 -11.19 2.36 -0.69
C VAL A 220 -11.82 3.65 -0.18
N ARG A 221 -11.25 4.29 0.85
CA ARG A 221 -11.76 5.57 1.37
C ARG A 221 -11.66 6.73 0.38
N LEU A 222 -10.74 6.73 -0.59
CA LEU A 222 -10.65 7.77 -1.62
C LEU A 222 -11.46 7.47 -2.90
N SER A 223 -11.82 6.19 -3.11
CA SER A 223 -12.45 5.69 -4.34
C SER A 223 -13.98 5.71 -4.30
N ASP A 224 -14.62 5.77 -5.46
CA ASP A 224 -16.08 5.68 -5.61
C ASP A 224 -16.56 4.25 -5.93
N GLY A 225 -15.64 3.39 -6.39
CA GLY A 225 -15.90 1.98 -6.61
C GLY A 225 -14.64 1.12 -6.57
N ILE A 226 -14.85 -0.18 -6.50
CA ILE A 226 -13.78 -1.18 -6.53
C ILE A 226 -13.92 -2.11 -7.73
N VAL A 227 -12.77 -2.57 -8.22
CA VAL A 227 -12.66 -3.68 -9.17
C VAL A 227 -11.97 -4.83 -8.45
N LEU A 228 -12.73 -5.90 -8.20
CA LEU A 228 -12.27 -7.07 -7.50
C LEU A 228 -11.63 -8.08 -8.46
N PHE A 229 -10.32 -8.32 -8.32
CA PHE A 229 -9.57 -9.28 -9.11
C PHE A 229 -9.64 -10.68 -8.50
N ILE A 230 -10.12 -11.63 -9.31
CA ILE A 230 -10.25 -13.04 -8.95
C ILE A 230 -9.52 -13.88 -9.98
N ASP A 231 -8.59 -14.73 -9.56
CA ASP A 231 -7.91 -15.66 -10.45
C ASP A 231 -8.88 -16.77 -10.87
N ALA A 232 -9.02 -16.99 -12.18
CA ALA A 232 -9.96 -17.95 -12.74
C ALA A 232 -9.68 -19.40 -12.32
N ALA A 233 -8.40 -19.75 -12.10
CA ALA A 233 -8.01 -21.10 -11.69
C ALA A 233 -8.28 -21.32 -10.18
N GLU A 234 -7.85 -20.36 -9.36
CA GLU A 234 -7.96 -20.41 -7.90
C GLU A 234 -9.40 -20.19 -7.42
N GLY A 235 -10.09 -19.18 -7.94
CA GLY A 235 -11.43 -18.78 -7.52
C GLY A 235 -11.42 -17.80 -6.34
N VAL A 236 -12.51 -17.79 -5.56
CA VAL A 236 -12.64 -16.89 -4.41
C VAL A 236 -11.72 -17.38 -3.28
N MET A 237 -10.89 -16.46 -2.77
CA MET A 237 -9.90 -16.72 -1.72
C MET A 237 -10.16 -15.85 -0.49
N LEU A 238 -9.45 -16.11 0.63
CA LEU A 238 -9.61 -15.41 1.92
C LEU A 238 -9.70 -13.88 1.80
N ASN A 239 -8.69 -13.26 1.19
CA ASN A 239 -8.68 -11.79 1.05
C ASN A 239 -9.79 -11.29 0.12
N THR A 240 -10.23 -12.10 -0.86
CA THR A 240 -11.35 -11.75 -1.76
C THR A 240 -12.63 -11.57 -0.95
N GLU A 241 -12.94 -12.52 -0.05
CA GLU A 241 -14.09 -12.43 0.86
C GLU A 241 -13.99 -11.22 1.80
N ARG A 242 -12.82 -11.03 2.41
CA ARG A 242 -12.57 -9.90 3.34
C ARG A 242 -12.75 -8.55 2.65
N LEU A 243 -12.32 -8.43 1.40
CA LEU A 243 -12.44 -7.21 0.61
C LEU A 243 -13.88 -6.95 0.16
N ILE A 244 -14.64 -7.99 -0.22
CA ILE A 244 -16.08 -7.86 -0.50
C ILE A 244 -16.79 -7.31 0.74
N LYS A 245 -16.56 -7.92 1.91
CA LYS A 245 -17.15 -7.46 3.17
C LYS A 245 -16.81 -5.99 3.45
N HIS A 246 -15.55 -5.61 3.26
CA HIS A 246 -15.10 -4.24 3.52
C HIS A 246 -15.70 -3.23 2.53
N ALA A 247 -15.75 -3.56 1.24
CA ALA A 247 -16.32 -2.68 0.22
C ALA A 247 -17.83 -2.45 0.40
N VAL A 248 -18.57 -3.49 0.80
CA VAL A 248 -19.99 -3.37 1.15
C VAL A 248 -20.17 -2.46 2.38
N GLN A 249 -19.32 -2.60 3.41
CA GLN A 249 -19.38 -1.78 4.62
C GLN A 249 -19.11 -0.29 4.35
N GLU A 250 -18.21 0.03 3.42
CA GLU A 250 -17.89 1.40 2.98
C GLU A 250 -18.83 1.91 1.87
N LYS A 251 -19.94 1.20 1.58
CA LYS A 251 -20.98 1.57 0.60
C LYS A 251 -20.44 1.84 -0.82
N LEU A 252 -19.45 1.09 -1.30
CA LEU A 252 -18.89 1.28 -2.64
C LEU A 252 -19.59 0.45 -3.72
N ALA A 253 -19.52 0.93 -4.96
CA ALA A 253 -19.89 0.13 -6.12
C ALA A 253 -18.87 -0.99 -6.33
N ILE A 254 -19.36 -2.23 -6.54
CA ILE A 254 -18.51 -3.42 -6.69
C ILE A 254 -18.62 -3.95 -8.12
N THR A 255 -17.47 -4.05 -8.77
CA THR A 255 -17.30 -4.72 -10.07
C THR A 255 -16.26 -5.82 -9.95
N ILE A 256 -16.30 -6.83 -10.82
CA ILE A 256 -15.41 -7.99 -10.74
C ILE A 256 -14.61 -8.12 -12.03
N CYS A 257 -13.31 -8.37 -11.90
CA CYS A 257 -12.50 -8.88 -13.00
C CYS A 257 -11.99 -10.29 -12.70
N ILE A 258 -12.46 -11.26 -13.48
CA ILE A 258 -11.95 -12.62 -13.44
C ILE A 258 -10.70 -12.67 -14.31
N ASN A 259 -9.54 -12.57 -13.67
CA ASN A 259 -8.24 -12.52 -14.31
C ASN A 259 -7.66 -13.94 -14.48
N LYS A 260 -6.58 -14.04 -15.25
CA LYS A 260 -5.87 -15.29 -15.55
C LYS A 260 -6.74 -16.38 -16.18
N VAL A 261 -7.69 -15.99 -17.04
CA VAL A 261 -8.53 -16.95 -17.77
C VAL A 261 -7.72 -17.90 -18.65
N ASP A 262 -6.51 -17.49 -19.05
CA ASP A 262 -5.55 -18.31 -19.78
C ASP A 262 -5.11 -19.55 -19.01
N ARG A 263 -5.05 -19.52 -17.67
CA ARG A 263 -4.70 -20.68 -16.84
C ARG A 263 -5.71 -21.82 -17.00
N LEU A 264 -6.99 -21.50 -17.21
CA LEU A 264 -8.01 -22.53 -17.50
C LEU A 264 -7.70 -23.29 -18.80
N ILE A 265 -7.03 -22.63 -19.74
CA ILE A 265 -6.83 -23.06 -21.12
C ILE A 265 -5.48 -23.74 -21.28
N VAL A 266 -4.40 -23.07 -20.86
CA VAL A 266 -3.01 -23.49 -21.08
C VAL A 266 -2.53 -24.40 -19.96
N GLU A 267 -2.90 -24.11 -18.70
CA GLU A 267 -2.39 -24.80 -17.52
C GLU A 267 -3.29 -25.99 -17.13
N LEU A 268 -4.56 -25.71 -16.81
CA LEU A 268 -5.54 -26.75 -16.42
C LEU A 268 -6.10 -27.53 -17.61
N LYS A 269 -6.00 -26.97 -18.83
CA LYS A 269 -6.47 -27.59 -20.09
C LYS A 269 -7.92 -28.09 -20.00
N LEU A 270 -8.78 -27.33 -19.33
CA LEU A 270 -10.19 -27.68 -19.17
C LEU A 270 -10.90 -27.58 -20.52
N PRO A 271 -11.85 -28.48 -20.83
CA PRO A 271 -12.76 -28.28 -21.95
C PRO A 271 -13.49 -26.93 -21.84
N PRO A 272 -13.82 -26.25 -22.96
CA PRO A 272 -14.50 -24.94 -22.92
C PRO A 272 -15.79 -24.93 -22.09
N THR A 273 -16.52 -26.04 -22.08
CA THR A 273 -17.75 -26.16 -21.28
C THR A 273 -17.48 -26.19 -19.77
N ASP A 274 -16.40 -26.87 -19.35
CA ASP A 274 -16.04 -26.97 -17.93
C ASP A 274 -15.40 -25.68 -17.43
N ALA A 275 -14.61 -25.01 -18.27
CA ALA A 275 -14.10 -23.67 -17.99
C ALA A 275 -15.25 -22.66 -17.79
N TYR A 276 -16.30 -22.71 -18.62
CA TYR A 276 -17.50 -21.91 -18.41
C TYR A 276 -18.17 -22.20 -17.05
N TYR A 277 -18.30 -23.46 -16.65
CA TYR A 277 -18.86 -23.78 -15.33
C TYR A 277 -18.01 -23.25 -14.18
N LYS A 278 -16.67 -23.30 -14.29
CA LYS A 278 -15.76 -22.71 -13.31
C LYS A 278 -15.95 -21.19 -13.23
N LEU A 279 -15.98 -20.49 -14.37
CA LEU A 279 -16.23 -19.05 -14.41
C LEU A 279 -17.60 -18.68 -13.82
N ARG A 280 -18.65 -19.44 -14.15
CA ARG A 280 -19.99 -19.25 -13.58
C ARG A 280 -20.00 -19.48 -12.08
N HIS A 281 -19.34 -20.53 -11.61
CA HIS A 281 -19.24 -20.82 -10.18
C HIS A 281 -18.60 -19.67 -9.40
N ILE A 282 -17.53 -19.05 -9.93
CA ILE A 282 -16.90 -17.88 -9.29
C ILE A 282 -17.91 -16.73 -9.15
N VAL A 283 -18.67 -16.43 -10.20
CA VAL A 283 -19.70 -15.38 -10.16
C VAL A 283 -20.79 -15.71 -9.14
N ASP A 284 -21.25 -16.96 -9.09
CA ASP A 284 -22.28 -17.42 -8.16
C ASP A 284 -21.80 -17.35 -6.70
N GLU A 285 -20.53 -17.70 -6.44
CA GLU A 285 -19.91 -17.64 -5.11
C GLU A 285 -19.80 -16.19 -4.61
N VAL A 286 -19.36 -15.26 -5.47
CA VAL A 286 -19.30 -13.84 -5.11
C VAL A 286 -20.69 -13.28 -4.82
N ASN A 287 -21.72 -13.65 -5.60
CA ASN A 287 -23.10 -13.25 -5.31
C ASN A 287 -23.58 -13.81 -3.96
N GLY A 288 -23.21 -15.03 -3.60
CA GLY A 288 -23.51 -15.60 -2.28
C GLY A 288 -22.86 -14.83 -1.13
N LEU A 289 -21.63 -14.35 -1.31
CA LEU A 289 -20.96 -13.48 -0.35
C LEU A 289 -21.62 -12.10 -0.26
N LEU A 290 -21.97 -11.50 -1.40
CA LEU A 290 -22.67 -10.21 -1.43
C LEU A 290 -24.03 -10.29 -0.74
N SER A 291 -24.81 -11.35 -0.96
CA SER A 291 -26.08 -11.56 -0.27
C SER A 291 -25.94 -11.81 1.24
N THR A 292 -24.75 -12.23 1.69
CA THR A 292 -24.47 -12.44 3.11
C THR A 292 -24.13 -11.13 3.82
N TYR A 293 -23.38 -10.25 3.15
CA TYR A 293 -22.87 -9.01 3.74
C TYR A 293 -23.74 -7.78 3.47
N SER A 294 -24.56 -7.79 2.42
CA SER A 294 -25.46 -6.71 2.06
C SER A 294 -26.92 -7.12 2.27
N THR A 295 -27.74 -6.19 2.76
CA THR A 295 -29.20 -6.30 2.75
C THR A 295 -29.84 -5.74 1.48
N ASP A 296 -29.06 -5.10 0.62
CA ASP A 296 -29.52 -4.51 -0.63
C ASP A 296 -29.53 -5.57 -1.76
N GLU A 297 -30.74 -5.92 -2.21
CA GLU A 297 -30.96 -6.87 -3.32
C GLU A 297 -30.51 -6.32 -4.68
N SER A 298 -30.20 -5.03 -4.80
CA SER A 298 -29.74 -4.43 -6.06
C SER A 298 -28.29 -4.75 -6.40
N LEU A 299 -27.48 -5.15 -5.40
CA LEU A 299 -26.06 -5.49 -5.57
C LEU A 299 -25.87 -6.92 -6.07
N VAL A 300 -26.27 -7.16 -7.33
CA VAL A 300 -26.06 -8.44 -8.02
C VAL A 300 -24.98 -8.29 -9.09
N VAL A 301 -24.05 -9.24 -9.10
CA VAL A 301 -22.97 -9.28 -10.08
C VAL A 301 -23.22 -10.33 -11.15
N SER A 302 -23.20 -9.91 -12.41
CA SER A 302 -23.42 -10.77 -13.56
C SER A 302 -22.77 -10.21 -14.82
N PRO A 303 -22.08 -11.04 -15.64
CA PRO A 303 -21.56 -10.61 -16.93
C PRO A 303 -22.62 -10.01 -17.87
N LEU A 304 -23.89 -10.37 -17.71
CA LEU A 304 -25.02 -9.80 -18.48
C LEU A 304 -25.31 -8.34 -18.15
N LEU A 305 -25.06 -7.93 -16.91
CA LEU A 305 -25.21 -6.55 -16.46
C LEU A 305 -24.02 -5.70 -16.89
N GLY A 306 -22.89 -6.34 -17.22
CA GLY A 306 -21.65 -5.67 -17.61
C GLY A 306 -20.75 -5.29 -16.43
N ASN A 307 -21.05 -5.75 -15.20
CA ASN A 307 -20.23 -5.54 -14.00
C ASN A 307 -19.17 -6.65 -13.76
N VAL A 308 -19.03 -7.58 -14.71
CA VAL A 308 -17.96 -8.61 -14.71
C VAL A 308 -17.13 -8.50 -15.99
N CYS A 309 -15.82 -8.34 -15.85
CA CYS A 309 -14.84 -8.51 -16.91
C CYS A 309 -14.12 -9.86 -16.81
N PHE A 310 -13.72 -10.39 -17.96
CA PHE A 310 -12.83 -11.52 -18.09
C PHE A 310 -11.50 -11.02 -18.64
N ALA A 311 -10.40 -11.38 -18.00
CA ALA A 311 -9.09 -10.89 -18.37
C ALA A 311 -7.99 -11.96 -18.25
N SER A 312 -6.92 -11.75 -19.01
CA SER A 312 -5.62 -12.36 -18.81
C SER A 312 -4.57 -11.26 -19.00
N SER A 313 -4.17 -10.67 -17.89
CA SER A 313 -3.14 -9.63 -17.83
C SER A 313 -1.78 -10.09 -18.41
N GLN A 314 -1.47 -11.38 -18.34
CA GLN A 314 -0.22 -11.90 -18.91
C GLN A 314 -0.17 -11.74 -20.44
N TYR A 315 -1.32 -11.94 -21.09
CA TYR A 315 -1.44 -11.94 -22.55
C TYR A 315 -2.25 -10.76 -23.09
N SER A 316 -2.47 -9.73 -22.28
CA SER A 316 -3.23 -8.53 -22.64
C SER A 316 -4.64 -8.84 -23.17
N ILE A 317 -5.32 -9.83 -22.58
CA ILE A 317 -6.72 -10.12 -22.89
C ILE A 317 -7.59 -9.38 -21.87
N CYS A 318 -8.53 -8.57 -22.32
CA CYS A 318 -9.57 -8.00 -21.46
C CYS A 318 -10.86 -7.85 -22.26
N PHE A 319 -11.94 -8.46 -21.80
CA PHE A 319 -13.24 -8.29 -22.43
C PHE A 319 -14.41 -8.39 -21.45
N THR A 320 -15.46 -7.65 -21.76
CA THR A 320 -16.82 -7.90 -21.28
C THR A 320 -17.62 -8.55 -22.41
N LEU A 321 -18.86 -8.97 -22.13
CA LEU A 321 -19.75 -9.44 -23.19
C LEU A 321 -20.00 -8.35 -24.25
N GLY A 322 -20.02 -7.09 -23.83
CA GLY A 322 -20.20 -5.93 -24.70
C GLY A 322 -19.00 -5.69 -25.61
N SER A 323 -17.78 -5.68 -25.07
CA SER A 323 -16.57 -5.45 -25.88
C SER A 323 -16.30 -6.60 -26.83
N PHE A 324 -16.50 -7.86 -26.42
CA PHE A 324 -16.37 -9.01 -27.33
C PHE A 324 -17.44 -8.99 -28.44
N ALA A 325 -18.67 -8.61 -28.10
CA ALA A 325 -19.72 -8.40 -29.09
C ALA A 325 -19.41 -7.26 -30.07
N LYS A 326 -18.66 -6.24 -29.64
CA LYS A 326 -18.20 -5.15 -30.51
C LYS A 326 -17.19 -5.66 -31.53
N ILE A 327 -16.24 -6.51 -31.14
CA ILE A 327 -15.31 -7.17 -32.10
C ILE A 327 -16.09 -7.91 -33.19
N TYR A 328 -17.16 -8.63 -32.82
CA TYR A 328 -18.03 -9.27 -33.81
C TYR A 328 -18.76 -8.29 -34.73
N SER A 329 -19.24 -7.18 -34.18
CA SER A 329 -19.91 -6.12 -34.97
C SER A 329 -18.95 -5.48 -35.96
N ASP A 330 -17.73 -5.19 -35.54
CA ASP A 330 -16.70 -4.53 -36.35
C ASP A 330 -16.20 -5.46 -37.48
N THR A 331 -16.11 -6.77 -37.22
CA THR A 331 -15.66 -7.76 -38.22
C THR A 331 -16.73 -8.15 -39.23
N TYR A 332 -17.99 -8.36 -38.80
CA TYR A 332 -19.04 -8.92 -39.67
C TYR A 332 -20.10 -7.91 -40.12
N GLY A 333 -20.17 -6.72 -39.51
CA GLY A 333 -21.17 -5.68 -39.81
C GLY A 333 -22.61 -6.05 -39.43
N ASP A 334 -23.49 -5.04 -39.30
CA ASP A 334 -24.95 -5.19 -39.14
C ASP A 334 -25.47 -5.89 -37.85
N ILE A 335 -24.63 -6.06 -36.82
CA ILE A 335 -25.04 -6.67 -35.53
C ILE A 335 -25.09 -5.60 -34.43
N ASN A 336 -26.22 -5.47 -33.74
CA ASN A 336 -26.29 -4.65 -32.53
C ASN A 336 -25.56 -5.37 -31.38
N TYR A 337 -24.34 -4.91 -31.08
CA TYR A 337 -23.47 -5.51 -30.07
C TYR A 337 -24.09 -5.54 -28.66
N MET A 338 -24.93 -4.56 -28.29
CA MET A 338 -25.56 -4.52 -26.96
C MET A 338 -26.65 -5.59 -26.81
N GLU A 339 -27.48 -5.79 -27.83
CA GLU A 339 -28.49 -6.86 -27.80
C GLU A 339 -27.85 -8.26 -27.88
N PHE A 340 -26.75 -8.36 -28.62
CA PHE A 340 -25.97 -9.58 -28.71
C PHE A 340 -25.36 -9.93 -27.35
N ALA A 341 -24.70 -8.98 -26.68
CA ALA A 341 -24.10 -9.15 -25.36
C ALA A 341 -25.08 -9.69 -24.29
N LYS A 342 -26.33 -9.20 -24.29
CA LYS A 342 -27.40 -9.67 -23.39
C LYS A 342 -27.78 -11.14 -23.55
N ARG A 343 -27.34 -11.80 -24.62
CA ARG A 343 -27.66 -13.20 -24.95
C ARG A 343 -26.43 -14.12 -24.91
N LEU A 344 -25.25 -13.58 -24.62
CA LEU A 344 -23.98 -14.32 -24.64
C LEU A 344 -23.68 -15.06 -23.34
N TRP A 345 -24.46 -14.89 -22.27
CA TRP A 345 -24.20 -15.54 -20.98
C TRP A 345 -25.43 -16.25 -20.42
N GLY A 346 -25.18 -17.29 -19.62
CA GLY A 346 -26.22 -18.14 -19.02
C GLY A 346 -26.57 -19.35 -19.88
N ASP A 347 -27.67 -20.03 -19.52
CA ASP A 347 -28.19 -21.19 -20.25
C ASP A 347 -28.97 -20.77 -21.50
N ILE A 348 -28.29 -20.02 -22.37
CA ILE A 348 -28.77 -19.59 -23.69
C ILE A 348 -27.93 -20.29 -24.76
N TYR A 349 -28.60 -20.86 -25.75
CA TYR A 349 -28.02 -21.63 -26.84
C TYR A 349 -28.29 -20.92 -28.16
N PHE A 350 -27.39 -21.06 -29.12
CA PHE A 350 -27.60 -20.59 -30.48
C PHE A 350 -28.11 -21.72 -31.37
N ASN A 351 -29.14 -21.44 -32.16
CA ASN A 351 -29.64 -22.39 -33.15
C ASN A 351 -29.21 -21.95 -34.56
N PRO A 352 -28.25 -22.65 -35.20
CA PRO A 352 -27.71 -22.23 -36.49
C PRO A 352 -28.75 -22.31 -37.63
N LYS A 353 -29.79 -23.13 -37.49
CA LYS A 353 -30.85 -23.26 -38.51
C LYS A 353 -31.81 -22.07 -38.50
N THR A 354 -32.17 -21.59 -37.32
CA THR A 354 -33.11 -20.47 -37.18
C THR A 354 -32.43 -19.12 -36.99
N ARG A 355 -31.10 -19.11 -36.80
CA ARG A 355 -30.27 -17.94 -36.48
C ARG A 355 -30.80 -17.14 -35.29
N LYS A 356 -31.38 -17.84 -34.30
CA LYS A 356 -31.96 -17.26 -33.09
C LYS A 356 -31.40 -17.93 -31.85
N PHE A 357 -31.39 -17.16 -30.77
CA PHE A 357 -31.04 -17.65 -29.44
C PHE A 357 -32.25 -18.30 -28.76
N THR A 358 -32.05 -19.47 -28.18
CA THR A 358 -33.08 -20.24 -27.48
C THR A 358 -32.58 -20.68 -26.11
N LYS A 359 -33.47 -20.66 -25.10
CA LYS A 359 -33.15 -21.16 -23.74
C LYS A 359 -33.09 -22.68 -23.66
N LYS A 360 -33.79 -23.37 -24.57
CA LYS A 360 -33.72 -24.83 -24.69
C LYS A 360 -32.60 -25.20 -25.66
N ALA A 361 -31.80 -26.19 -25.30
CA ALA A 361 -30.78 -26.74 -26.16
C ALA A 361 -31.43 -27.29 -27.46
N PRO A 362 -31.04 -26.81 -28.65
CA PRO A 362 -31.64 -27.24 -29.90
C PRO A 362 -31.27 -28.69 -30.25
N ASN A 363 -30.06 -29.13 -29.91
CA ASN A 363 -29.59 -30.52 -29.97
C ASN A 363 -28.95 -30.92 -28.62
N SER A 364 -28.79 -32.23 -28.37
CA SER A 364 -28.13 -32.74 -27.15
C SER A 364 -26.67 -32.30 -27.00
N ASN A 365 -25.99 -32.01 -28.11
CA ASN A 365 -24.58 -31.59 -28.14
C ASN A 365 -24.42 -30.08 -28.38
N SER A 366 -25.51 -29.30 -28.34
CA SER A 366 -25.42 -27.85 -28.50
C SER A 366 -24.75 -27.22 -27.29
N GLN A 367 -23.73 -26.41 -27.54
CA GLN A 367 -23.04 -25.66 -26.51
C GLN A 367 -23.78 -24.35 -26.20
N ARG A 368 -23.43 -23.74 -25.06
CA ARG A 368 -23.99 -22.43 -24.70
C ARG A 368 -23.39 -21.37 -25.61
N SER A 369 -24.12 -20.28 -25.78
CA SER A 369 -23.69 -19.08 -26.49
C SER A 369 -22.31 -18.59 -26.03
N PHE A 370 -22.06 -18.50 -24.72
CA PHE A 370 -20.75 -18.11 -24.19
C PHE A 370 -19.63 -19.04 -24.66
N VAL A 371 -19.90 -20.35 -24.67
CA VAL A 371 -18.90 -21.34 -25.04
C VAL A 371 -18.62 -21.28 -26.54
N GLU A 372 -19.68 -21.25 -27.37
CA GLU A 372 -19.59 -21.25 -28.83
C GLU A 372 -19.00 -19.94 -29.40
N PHE A 373 -19.37 -18.78 -28.86
CA PHE A 373 -18.98 -17.47 -29.39
C PHE A 373 -17.83 -16.79 -28.66
N ILE A 374 -17.47 -17.21 -27.44
CA ILE A 374 -16.37 -16.55 -26.70
C ILE A 374 -15.25 -17.55 -26.40
N LEU A 375 -15.55 -18.63 -25.68
CA LEU A 375 -14.50 -19.57 -25.26
C LEU A 375 -13.93 -20.37 -26.42
N GLU A 376 -14.73 -20.90 -27.34
CA GLU A 376 -14.20 -21.68 -28.47
C GLU A 376 -13.25 -20.85 -29.36
N PRO A 377 -13.58 -19.62 -29.79
CA PRO A 377 -12.63 -18.75 -30.48
C PRO A 377 -11.38 -18.45 -29.66
N LEU A 378 -11.53 -18.14 -28.37
CA LEU A 378 -10.39 -17.86 -27.49
C LEU A 378 -9.45 -19.07 -27.37
N TYR A 379 -10.00 -20.27 -27.18
CA TYR A 379 -9.26 -21.53 -27.13
C TYR A 379 -8.56 -21.83 -28.45
N LYS A 380 -9.21 -21.58 -29.58
CA LYS A 380 -8.58 -21.72 -30.91
C LYS A 380 -7.40 -20.78 -31.07
N ILE A 381 -7.53 -19.50 -30.71
CA ILE A 381 -6.41 -18.53 -30.77
C ILE A 381 -5.23 -19.03 -29.92
N LEU A 382 -5.49 -19.36 -28.66
CA LEU A 382 -4.44 -19.80 -27.72
C LEU A 382 -3.80 -21.12 -28.14
N SER A 383 -4.59 -22.12 -28.52
CA SER A 383 -4.06 -23.43 -28.94
C SER A 383 -3.26 -23.36 -30.23
N GLN A 384 -3.66 -22.53 -31.19
CA GLN A 384 -2.93 -22.36 -32.45
C GLN A 384 -1.58 -21.66 -32.23
N VAL A 385 -1.52 -20.67 -31.33
CA VAL A 385 -0.25 -20.01 -30.98
C VAL A 385 0.66 -20.92 -30.15
N VAL A 386 0.12 -21.80 -29.30
CA VAL A 386 0.95 -22.69 -28.46
C VAL A 386 1.40 -23.95 -29.22
N GLY A 387 0.57 -24.48 -30.14
CA GLY A 387 0.80 -25.76 -30.80
C GLY A 387 1.29 -25.68 -32.25
N ASP A 388 0.71 -24.79 -33.06
CA ASP A 388 0.78 -24.85 -34.53
C ASP A 388 1.29 -23.52 -35.15
N VAL A 389 2.32 -22.91 -34.55
CA VAL A 389 2.88 -21.61 -34.99
C VAL A 389 3.36 -21.63 -36.44
N ASP A 390 4.04 -22.71 -36.84
CA ASP A 390 4.71 -22.78 -38.14
C ASP A 390 3.79 -23.20 -39.30
N THR A 391 2.64 -23.83 -39.01
CA THR A 391 1.82 -24.52 -40.02
C THR A 391 0.53 -23.78 -40.35
N SER A 392 -0.33 -23.51 -39.37
CA SER A 392 -1.68 -22.95 -39.57
C SER A 392 -1.89 -21.56 -38.98
N LEU A 393 -0.99 -21.09 -38.11
CA LEU A 393 -1.15 -19.79 -37.47
C LEU A 393 -1.31 -18.61 -38.46
N PRO A 394 -0.51 -18.47 -39.55
CA PRO A 394 -0.68 -17.36 -40.49
C PRO A 394 -2.07 -17.32 -41.13
N ARG A 395 -2.63 -18.50 -41.45
CA ARG A 395 -3.97 -18.61 -42.03
C ARG A 395 -5.05 -18.18 -41.03
N VAL A 396 -4.91 -18.57 -39.76
CA VAL A 396 -5.85 -18.18 -38.70
C VAL A 396 -5.75 -16.68 -38.43
N LEU A 397 -4.54 -16.12 -38.42
CA LEU A 397 -4.32 -14.68 -38.27
C LEU A 397 -4.97 -13.89 -39.42
N ASP A 398 -4.86 -14.37 -40.67
CA ASP A 398 -5.54 -13.78 -41.82
C ASP A 398 -7.08 -13.85 -41.69
N GLU A 399 -7.63 -14.96 -41.18
CA GLU A 399 -9.07 -15.09 -40.90
C GLU A 399 -9.55 -14.11 -39.80
N LEU A 400 -8.67 -13.73 -38.87
CA LEU A 400 -8.94 -12.77 -37.80
C LEU A 400 -8.59 -11.32 -38.18
N GLY A 401 -8.02 -11.08 -39.37
CA GLY A 401 -7.58 -9.76 -39.82
C GLY A 401 -6.30 -9.24 -39.12
N ILE A 402 -5.49 -10.13 -38.55
CA ILE A 402 -4.27 -9.79 -37.83
C ILE A 402 -3.06 -10.00 -38.75
N HIS A 403 -2.27 -8.95 -38.94
CA HIS A 403 -1.03 -9.02 -39.71
C HIS A 403 0.18 -8.85 -38.79
N LEU A 404 1.04 -9.87 -38.74
CA LEU A 404 2.31 -9.85 -38.00
C LEU A 404 3.48 -9.76 -38.98
N THR A 405 4.53 -9.06 -38.56
CA THR A 405 5.80 -9.01 -39.27
C THR A 405 6.58 -10.32 -39.15
N LYS A 406 7.56 -10.53 -40.05
CA LYS A 406 8.42 -11.73 -40.01
C LYS A 406 9.31 -11.80 -38.77
N GLU A 407 9.57 -10.67 -38.13
CA GLU A 407 10.35 -10.61 -36.89
C GLU A 407 9.48 -10.97 -35.69
N GLU A 408 8.26 -10.43 -35.65
CA GLU A 408 7.26 -10.76 -34.60
C GLU A 408 6.90 -12.25 -34.59
N LEU A 409 6.81 -12.90 -35.76
CA LEU A 409 6.56 -14.35 -35.85
C LEU A 409 7.70 -15.22 -35.29
N LYS A 410 8.90 -14.67 -35.11
CA LYS A 410 10.04 -15.39 -34.52
C LYS A 410 10.11 -15.26 -33.00
N LEU A 411 9.20 -14.50 -32.39
CA LEU A 411 9.15 -14.35 -30.95
C LEU A 411 8.85 -15.69 -30.28
N ASN A 412 9.27 -15.80 -29.02
CA ASN A 412 8.89 -16.93 -28.17
C ASN A 412 7.35 -16.97 -28.01
N ILE A 413 6.82 -18.17 -27.71
CA ILE A 413 5.37 -18.43 -27.64
C ILE A 413 4.65 -17.42 -26.72
N ARG A 414 5.23 -17.10 -25.54
CA ARG A 414 4.60 -16.20 -24.56
C ARG A 414 4.49 -14.75 -25.07
N PRO A 415 5.58 -14.07 -25.50
CA PRO A 415 5.48 -12.77 -26.14
C PRO A 415 4.60 -12.77 -27.40
N LEU A 416 4.68 -13.82 -28.23
CA LEU A 416 3.86 -13.94 -29.44
C LEU A 416 2.37 -13.99 -29.09
N LEU A 417 1.99 -14.77 -28.07
CA LEU A 417 0.61 -14.88 -27.61
C LEU A 417 0.09 -13.53 -27.09
N ARG A 418 0.89 -12.81 -26.29
CA ARG A 418 0.57 -11.45 -25.85
C ARG A 418 0.35 -10.52 -27.03
N LEU A 419 1.23 -10.57 -28.03
CA LEU A 419 1.14 -9.73 -29.23
C LEU A 419 -0.12 -10.04 -30.06
N VAL A 420 -0.40 -11.31 -30.33
CA VAL A 420 -1.59 -11.75 -31.07
C VAL A 420 -2.87 -11.31 -30.36
N CYS A 421 -2.94 -11.52 -29.04
CA CYS A 421 -4.09 -11.11 -28.26
C CYS A 421 -4.23 -9.58 -28.19
N ASN A 422 -3.14 -8.83 -28.05
CA ASN A 422 -3.17 -7.37 -28.10
C ASN A 422 -3.69 -6.86 -29.45
N ARG A 423 -3.30 -7.48 -30.57
CA ARG A 423 -3.84 -7.12 -31.90
C ARG A 423 -5.31 -7.51 -32.10
N PHE A 424 -5.75 -8.63 -31.50
CA PHE A 424 -7.11 -9.12 -31.63
C PHE A 424 -8.11 -8.36 -30.75
N PHE A 425 -7.80 -8.20 -29.47
CA PHE A 425 -8.66 -7.53 -28.50
C PHE A 425 -8.49 -6.00 -28.55
N GLY A 426 -7.31 -5.53 -28.93
CA GLY A 426 -7.00 -4.10 -28.96
C GLY A 426 -6.92 -3.50 -27.56
N GLU A 427 -7.52 -2.33 -27.43
CA GLU A 427 -7.59 -1.56 -26.19
C GLU A 427 -8.51 -2.21 -25.15
N PHE A 428 -8.28 -1.92 -23.87
CA PHE A 428 -9.03 -2.48 -22.73
C PHE A 428 -10.39 -1.78 -22.53
N THR A 429 -11.15 -1.56 -23.61
CA THR A 429 -12.43 -0.84 -23.57
C THR A 429 -13.49 -1.57 -22.74
N GLY A 430 -13.40 -2.90 -22.60
CA GLY A 430 -14.31 -3.68 -21.76
C GLY A 430 -14.20 -3.31 -20.28
N PHE A 431 -12.98 -3.05 -19.79
CA PHE A 431 -12.75 -2.58 -18.43
C PHE A 431 -13.31 -1.17 -18.23
N VAL A 432 -13.08 -0.29 -19.21
CA VAL A 432 -13.58 1.09 -19.20
C VAL A 432 -15.10 1.11 -19.19
N ASP A 433 -15.76 0.35 -20.07
CA ASP A 433 -17.21 0.26 -20.14
C ASP A 433 -17.81 -0.22 -18.80
N MET A 434 -17.21 -1.25 -18.20
CA MET A 434 -17.62 -1.79 -16.90
C MET A 434 -17.57 -0.70 -15.83
N CYS A 435 -16.43 -0.01 -15.71
CA CYS A 435 -16.25 1.03 -14.71
C CYS A 435 -17.16 2.23 -14.97
N VAL A 436 -17.28 2.71 -16.21
CA VAL A 436 -18.11 3.87 -16.54
C VAL A 436 -19.60 3.63 -16.27
N GLN A 437 -20.09 2.41 -16.51
CA GLN A 437 -21.50 2.04 -16.34
C GLN A 437 -21.87 1.72 -14.89
N HIS A 438 -20.97 1.10 -14.12
CA HIS A 438 -21.28 0.57 -12.79
C HIS A 438 -20.62 1.32 -11.64
N ILE A 439 -19.49 2.01 -11.89
CA ILE A 439 -18.85 2.87 -10.89
C ILE A 439 -19.38 4.29 -11.10
N PRO A 440 -19.99 4.92 -10.07
CA PRO A 440 -20.49 6.28 -10.19
C PRO A 440 -19.33 7.26 -10.45
N SER A 441 -19.63 8.35 -11.14
CA SER A 441 -18.71 9.49 -11.18
C SER A 441 -18.54 10.06 -9.77
N PRO A 442 -17.44 10.78 -9.49
CA PRO A 442 -17.26 11.51 -8.25
C PRO A 442 -18.48 12.33 -7.84
N GLN A 443 -19.13 13.00 -8.79
CA GLN A 443 -20.35 13.76 -8.57
C GLN A 443 -21.56 12.88 -8.20
N GLY A 444 -21.75 11.74 -8.88
CA GLY A 444 -22.84 10.80 -8.57
C GLY A 444 -22.62 10.03 -7.26
N GLY A 445 -21.35 9.78 -6.89
CA GLY A 445 -20.95 9.02 -5.71
C GLY A 445 -20.74 9.86 -4.45
N ALA A 446 -20.55 11.18 -4.59
CA ALA A 446 -20.21 12.09 -3.49
C ALA A 446 -21.21 11.98 -2.32
N LYS A 447 -22.52 12.03 -2.60
CA LYS A 447 -23.55 11.95 -1.56
C LYS A 447 -23.43 10.71 -0.67
N ALA A 448 -23.32 9.52 -1.27
CA ALA A 448 -23.18 8.28 -0.52
C ALA A 448 -21.86 8.23 0.27
N LYS A 449 -20.80 8.81 -0.32
CA LYS A 449 -19.47 8.89 0.28
C LYS A 449 -19.49 9.76 1.54
N ILE A 450 -19.99 11.00 1.44
CA ILE A 450 -20.00 11.99 2.51
C ILE A 450 -20.87 11.53 3.67
N GLU A 451 -22.03 10.92 3.39
CA GLU A 451 -22.89 10.31 4.41
C GLU A 451 -22.13 9.29 5.27
N HIS A 452 -21.21 8.54 4.65
CA HIS A 452 -20.43 7.51 5.33
C HIS A 452 -19.17 8.06 5.99
N SER A 453 -18.43 8.94 5.31
CA SER A 453 -17.08 9.36 5.70
C SER A 453 -17.05 10.65 6.51
N TYR A 454 -18.00 11.58 6.35
CA TYR A 454 -17.94 12.88 7.02
C TYR A 454 -18.61 12.84 8.41
N THR A 455 -18.01 13.48 9.42
CA THR A 455 -18.61 13.51 10.77
C THR A 455 -19.77 14.50 10.88
N GLY A 456 -19.73 15.61 10.13
CA GLY A 456 -20.75 16.66 10.17
C GLY A 456 -22.08 16.28 9.51
N GLY A 457 -22.13 15.14 8.82
CA GLY A 457 -23.35 14.65 8.16
C GLY A 457 -23.73 15.44 6.90
N LEU A 458 -24.77 14.96 6.22
CA LEU A 458 -25.29 15.57 4.98
C LEU A 458 -26.08 16.86 5.24
N ASP A 459 -26.62 17.03 6.44
CA ASP A 459 -27.50 18.16 6.79
C ASP A 459 -26.74 19.47 7.03
N SER A 460 -25.40 19.42 7.00
CA SER A 460 -24.55 20.61 7.12
C SER A 460 -24.41 21.31 5.76
N ASP A 461 -24.24 22.64 5.78
CA ASP A 461 -24.01 23.43 4.57
C ASP A 461 -22.82 22.89 3.75
N LEU A 462 -21.75 22.46 4.44
CA LEU A 462 -20.60 21.79 3.83
C LEU A 462 -20.93 20.41 3.26
N GLY A 463 -21.85 19.67 3.90
CA GLY A 463 -22.31 18.37 3.44
C GLY A 463 -23.04 18.45 2.10
N GLU A 464 -23.86 19.48 1.90
CA GLU A 464 -24.55 19.73 0.63
C GLU A 464 -23.57 20.14 -0.47
N THR A 465 -22.67 21.10 -0.20
CA THR A 465 -21.69 21.56 -1.22
C THR A 465 -20.72 20.45 -1.63
N MET A 466 -20.27 19.62 -0.67
CA MET A 466 -19.46 18.45 -0.98
C MET A 466 -20.25 17.42 -1.80
N SER A 467 -21.56 17.28 -1.57
CA SER A 467 -22.39 16.31 -2.28
C SER A 467 -22.61 16.68 -3.75
N GLU A 468 -22.57 17.97 -4.07
CA GLU A 468 -22.60 18.48 -5.45
C GLU A 468 -21.24 18.35 -6.16
N CYS A 469 -20.16 18.14 -5.40
CA CYS A 469 -18.78 18.04 -5.87
C CYS A 469 -18.38 19.26 -6.73
N ASP A 470 -18.73 20.45 -6.24
CA ASP A 470 -18.49 21.72 -6.93
C ASP A 470 -17.00 22.16 -6.80
N PRO A 471 -16.28 22.37 -7.91
CA PRO A 471 -14.91 22.90 -7.91
C PRO A 471 -14.77 24.34 -7.41
N ASP A 472 -15.85 25.14 -7.46
CA ASP A 472 -15.85 26.54 -7.01
C ASP A 472 -16.38 26.71 -5.57
N GLY A 473 -16.71 25.60 -4.91
CA GLY A 473 -17.18 25.55 -3.53
C GLY A 473 -16.07 25.68 -2.46
N PRO A 474 -16.43 25.59 -1.17
CA PRO A 474 -15.47 25.63 -0.07
C PRO A 474 -14.48 24.46 -0.16
N LEU A 475 -13.18 24.76 -0.04
CA LEU A 475 -12.15 23.73 -0.13
C LEU A 475 -12.31 22.67 0.97
N MET A 476 -12.51 21.43 0.54
CA MET A 476 -12.49 20.24 1.39
C MET A 476 -11.74 19.13 0.68
N CYS A 477 -10.60 18.71 1.24
CA CYS A 477 -9.81 17.59 0.76
C CYS A 477 -9.57 16.59 1.89
N HIS A 478 -9.66 15.30 1.57
CA HIS A 478 -9.38 14.22 2.51
C HIS A 478 -8.11 13.49 2.10
N THR A 479 -7.09 13.53 2.97
CA THR A 479 -5.84 12.78 2.78
C THR A 479 -5.84 11.53 3.63
N THR A 480 -5.55 10.38 3.03
CA THR A 480 -5.56 9.07 3.71
C THR A 480 -4.22 8.37 3.71
N LYS A 481 -3.27 8.86 2.91
CA LYS A 481 -1.99 8.19 2.71
C LYS A 481 -0.85 9.19 2.57
N MET A 482 0.32 8.83 3.09
CA MET A 482 1.54 9.61 3.01
C MET A 482 2.57 8.84 2.18
N TYR A 483 2.95 9.37 1.02
CA TYR A 483 4.02 8.80 0.21
C TYR A 483 5.35 9.45 0.58
N SER A 484 6.35 8.64 0.91
CA SER A 484 7.71 9.13 1.11
C SER A 484 8.31 9.54 -0.23
N THR A 485 9.04 10.66 -0.23
CA THR A 485 9.96 11.01 -1.31
C THR A 485 11.12 10.01 -1.41
N ASP A 486 11.80 10.01 -2.55
CA ASP A 486 12.94 9.13 -2.87
C ASP A 486 14.09 9.22 -1.86
N ASP A 487 14.27 10.39 -1.24
CA ASP A 487 15.31 10.67 -0.24
C ASP A 487 14.92 10.18 1.18
N GLY A 488 13.66 9.79 1.40
CA GLY A 488 13.17 9.34 2.71
C GLY A 488 12.95 10.46 3.74
N VAL A 489 13.10 11.73 3.36
CA VAL A 489 13.04 12.88 4.29
C VAL A 489 11.65 13.48 4.37
N GLN A 490 11.05 13.76 3.22
CA GLN A 490 9.76 14.43 3.12
C GLN A 490 8.65 13.44 2.75
N PHE A 491 7.42 13.80 3.10
CA PHE A 491 6.25 13.06 2.67
C PHE A 491 5.34 13.97 1.83
N HIS A 492 4.69 13.36 0.85
CA HIS A 492 3.61 13.98 0.11
C HIS A 492 2.29 13.38 0.59
N ALA A 493 1.38 14.25 1.03
CA ALA A 493 0.06 13.85 1.45
C ALA A 493 -0.78 13.52 0.22
N PHE A 494 -1.32 12.31 0.16
CA PHE A 494 -2.17 11.86 -0.92
C PHE A 494 -3.62 11.81 -0.48
N GLY A 495 -4.47 12.41 -1.29
CA GLY A 495 -5.88 12.55 -0.98
C GLY A 495 -6.75 12.84 -2.18
N ARG A 496 -8.03 13.06 -1.88
CA ARG A 496 -9.04 13.45 -2.85
C ARG A 496 -9.61 14.81 -2.50
N VAL A 497 -9.75 15.68 -3.51
CA VAL A 497 -10.50 16.93 -3.37
C VAL A 497 -11.98 16.59 -3.50
N LEU A 498 -12.79 16.91 -2.49
CA LEU A 498 -14.23 16.62 -2.45
C LEU A 498 -15.06 17.84 -2.85
N SER A 499 -14.61 19.04 -2.46
CA SER A 499 -15.17 20.33 -2.87
C SER A 499 -14.06 21.38 -2.97
N GLY A 500 -14.30 22.39 -3.79
CA GLY A 500 -13.35 23.45 -4.08
C GLY A 500 -12.20 22.99 -4.98
N THR A 501 -11.18 23.85 -5.08
CA THR A 501 -10.00 23.61 -5.90
C THR A 501 -8.75 23.87 -5.09
N LEU A 502 -7.82 22.90 -5.07
CA LEU A 502 -6.50 23.11 -4.49
C LEU A 502 -5.63 23.91 -5.46
N GLN A 503 -4.89 24.89 -4.96
CA GLN A 503 -3.92 25.66 -5.74
C GLN A 503 -2.52 25.58 -5.08
N ALA A 504 -1.48 25.50 -5.90
CA ALA A 504 -0.10 25.54 -5.43
C ALA A 504 0.21 26.92 -4.81
N GLY A 505 0.91 26.94 -3.67
CA GLY A 505 1.23 28.17 -2.93
C GLY A 505 0.13 28.72 -2.02
N GLN A 506 -1.08 28.13 -2.01
CA GLN A 506 -2.16 28.64 -1.15
C GLN A 506 -2.01 28.19 0.33
N PRO A 507 -2.40 29.03 1.30
CA PRO A 507 -2.47 28.62 2.70
C PRO A 507 -3.70 27.74 2.94
N VAL A 508 -3.52 26.65 3.68
CA VAL A 508 -4.57 25.69 4.05
C VAL A 508 -4.53 25.38 5.54
N LYS A 509 -5.68 25.07 6.14
CA LYS A 509 -5.79 24.54 7.50
C LYS A 509 -5.90 23.02 7.42
N VAL A 510 -4.97 22.32 8.06
CA VAL A 510 -4.96 20.86 8.18
C VAL A 510 -5.56 20.50 9.53
N LEU A 511 -6.58 19.66 9.50
CA LEU A 511 -7.28 19.14 10.68
C LEU A 511 -6.85 17.68 10.89
N GLY A 512 -6.29 17.38 12.06
CA GLY A 512 -5.90 16.03 12.48
C GLY A 512 -7.08 15.17 12.93
N GLU A 513 -6.81 13.95 13.40
CA GLU A 513 -7.86 12.98 13.77
C GLU A 513 -8.54 13.30 15.11
N ASN A 514 -7.88 14.05 15.99
CA ASN A 514 -8.42 14.43 17.30
C ASN A 514 -9.16 15.78 17.27
N TYR A 515 -9.13 16.48 16.13
CA TYR A 515 -9.80 17.77 15.97
C TYR A 515 -11.31 17.64 16.22
N SER A 516 -11.85 18.58 16.98
CA SER A 516 -13.29 18.75 17.14
C SER A 516 -13.66 20.23 17.13
N LEU A 517 -14.94 20.56 16.99
CA LEU A 517 -15.38 21.97 17.03
C LEU A 517 -15.16 22.64 18.40
N GLU A 518 -15.00 21.85 19.46
CA GLU A 518 -14.72 22.35 20.81
C GLU A 518 -13.20 22.42 21.08
N ASP A 519 -12.41 21.64 20.35
CA ASP A 519 -10.97 21.49 20.52
C ASP A 519 -10.24 21.63 19.17
N GLU A 520 -9.73 22.84 18.94
CA GLU A 520 -8.98 23.19 17.73
C GLU A 520 -7.47 22.95 17.86
N GLU A 521 -6.98 22.36 18.95
CA GLU A 521 -5.54 22.14 19.17
C GLU A 521 -4.91 21.26 18.10
N ASP A 522 -5.65 20.27 17.59
CA ASP A 522 -5.22 19.37 16.51
C ASP A 522 -5.50 19.99 15.11
N SER A 523 -5.24 21.29 14.97
CA SER A 523 -5.27 21.98 13.69
C SER A 523 -4.05 22.87 13.47
N GLN A 524 -3.53 22.88 12.24
CA GLN A 524 -2.37 23.68 11.88
C GLN A 524 -2.53 24.31 10.50
N ILE A 525 -2.12 25.57 10.36
CA ILE A 525 -2.07 26.25 9.06
C ILE A 525 -0.74 25.91 8.38
N CYS A 526 -0.82 25.36 7.18
CA CYS A 526 0.31 25.03 6.31
C CYS A 526 0.19 25.78 4.99
N THR A 527 1.28 25.91 4.26
CA THR A 527 1.27 26.43 2.88
C THR A 527 1.54 25.28 1.93
N ILE A 528 0.70 25.14 0.91
CA ILE A 528 0.91 24.13 -0.12
C ILE A 528 2.15 24.51 -0.92
N GLY A 529 3.11 23.59 -1.02
CA GLY A 529 4.27 23.74 -1.90
C GLY A 529 3.86 23.52 -3.35
N ARG A 530 4.09 22.32 -3.86
CA ARG A 530 3.63 21.87 -5.18
C ARG A 530 2.48 20.87 -5.09
N LEU A 531 1.76 20.72 -6.19
CA LEU A 531 0.72 19.73 -6.37
C LEU A 531 1.10 18.81 -7.54
N TRP A 532 0.88 17.51 -7.37
CA TRP A 532 1.13 16.55 -8.44
C TRP A 532 -0.02 15.58 -8.65
N ILE A 533 -0.17 15.18 -9.92
CA ILE A 533 -0.95 14.02 -10.32
C ILE A 533 0.00 12.84 -10.48
N SER A 534 -0.25 11.78 -9.72
CA SER A 534 0.60 10.58 -9.67
C SER A 534 0.28 9.60 -10.80
N VAL A 535 1.32 9.14 -11.49
CA VAL A 535 1.27 8.06 -12.49
C VAL A 535 2.29 6.98 -12.15
N ALA A 536 2.30 6.53 -10.89
CA ALA A 536 3.30 5.65 -10.29
C ALA A 536 4.75 6.17 -10.38
N ARG A 537 5.45 5.90 -11.50
CA ARG A 537 6.90 6.19 -11.64
C ARG A 537 7.21 7.63 -11.98
N TYR A 538 6.25 8.39 -12.51
CA TYR A 538 6.41 9.81 -12.75
C TYR A 538 5.25 10.60 -12.15
N GLN A 539 5.49 11.89 -11.95
CA GLN A 539 4.55 12.82 -11.33
C GLN A 539 4.37 14.02 -12.25
N ILE A 540 3.11 14.37 -12.54
CA ILE A 540 2.77 15.52 -13.37
C ILE A 540 2.51 16.69 -12.42
N GLU A 541 3.38 17.70 -12.44
CA GLU A 541 3.19 18.92 -11.65
C GLU A 541 2.05 19.77 -12.23
N VAL A 542 1.13 20.20 -11.37
CA VAL A 542 -0.05 20.99 -11.74
C VAL A 542 -0.22 22.19 -10.83
N ASN A 543 -0.72 23.31 -11.38
CA ASN A 543 -0.95 24.52 -10.59
C ASN A 543 -2.21 24.44 -9.73
N ARG A 544 -3.21 23.66 -10.17
CA ARG A 544 -4.49 23.48 -9.48
C ARG A 544 -5.05 22.07 -9.66
N VAL A 545 -5.81 21.60 -8.68
CA VAL A 545 -6.56 20.34 -8.75
C VAL A 545 -8.01 20.56 -8.30
N PRO A 546 -9.00 20.39 -9.19
CA PRO A 546 -10.41 20.60 -8.88
C PRO A 546 -11.04 19.39 -8.17
N ALA A 547 -12.25 19.60 -7.64
CA ALA A 547 -13.05 18.59 -6.97
C ALA A 547 -13.24 17.30 -7.79
N GLY A 548 -13.22 16.16 -7.11
CA GLY A 548 -13.36 14.82 -7.67
C GLY A 548 -12.03 14.10 -7.97
N ASN A 549 -10.91 14.83 -8.08
CA ASN A 549 -9.60 14.28 -8.43
C ASN A 549 -8.77 13.86 -7.22
N TRP A 550 -7.81 12.98 -7.48
CA TRP A 550 -6.74 12.64 -6.55
C TRP A 550 -5.53 13.53 -6.74
N VAL A 551 -4.79 13.77 -5.66
CA VAL A 551 -3.69 14.73 -5.63
C VAL A 551 -2.62 14.34 -4.63
N LEU A 552 -1.36 14.59 -4.98
CA LEU A 552 -0.22 14.63 -4.07
C LEU A 552 0.05 16.08 -3.67
N ILE A 553 0.18 16.33 -2.37
CA ILE A 553 0.34 17.66 -1.77
C ILE A 553 1.65 17.71 -1.00
N GLU A 554 2.52 18.66 -1.34
CA GLU A 554 3.74 18.96 -0.58
C GLU A 554 3.52 20.07 0.45
N GLY A 555 4.25 19.99 1.56
CA GLY A 555 4.29 21.02 2.61
C GLY A 555 3.22 20.88 3.70
N CYS A 556 2.36 19.88 3.62
CA CYS A 556 1.30 19.61 4.61
C CYS A 556 1.59 18.37 5.47
N ASP A 557 2.80 17.80 5.41
CA ASP A 557 3.10 16.50 6.03
C ASP A 557 3.35 16.56 7.53
N GLN A 558 3.86 17.67 8.07
CA GLN A 558 4.20 17.78 9.50
C GLN A 558 3.03 17.47 10.45
N PRO A 559 1.84 18.12 10.34
CA PRO A 559 0.72 17.87 11.24
C PRO A 559 0.00 16.54 10.98
N ILE A 560 0.21 15.93 9.81
CA ILE A 560 -0.49 14.70 9.43
C ILE A 560 0.25 13.48 9.96
N VAL A 561 -0.43 12.69 10.78
CA VAL A 561 0.07 11.38 11.22
C VAL A 561 -0.43 10.27 10.32
N LYS A 562 -1.75 10.11 10.12
CA LYS A 562 -2.33 9.03 9.32
C LYS A 562 -3.31 9.57 8.29
N THR A 563 -4.44 10.07 8.78
CA THR A 563 -5.41 10.78 7.97
C THR A 563 -5.55 12.22 8.40
N ALA A 564 -5.99 13.06 7.48
CA ALA A 564 -6.29 14.44 7.76
C ALA A 564 -7.37 14.97 6.82
N THR A 565 -7.95 16.09 7.24
CA THR A 565 -8.90 16.89 6.46
C THR A 565 -8.26 18.24 6.19
N ILE A 566 -8.13 18.61 4.92
CA ILE A 566 -7.55 19.90 4.50
C ILE A 566 -8.70 20.81 4.10
N THR A 567 -8.73 22.01 4.66
CA THR A 567 -9.73 23.03 4.36
C THR A 567 -9.11 24.43 4.28
N GLU A 568 -9.91 25.42 3.91
CA GLU A 568 -9.50 26.83 3.92
C GLU A 568 -9.30 27.36 5.34
N PRO A 569 -8.27 28.19 5.59
CA PRO A 569 -7.97 28.70 6.92
C PRO A 569 -8.95 29.77 7.40
N ARG A 570 -9.71 30.39 6.50
CA ARG A 570 -10.71 31.42 6.79
C ARG A 570 -11.94 31.13 5.93
N GLY A 571 -13.10 30.90 6.54
CA GLY A 571 -14.36 30.66 5.83
C GLY A 571 -15.14 29.44 6.32
N ASN A 572 -14.44 28.40 6.79
CA ASN A 572 -15.05 27.13 7.21
C ASN A 572 -14.84 26.87 8.71
N GLU A 573 -15.31 27.79 9.56
CA GLU A 573 -15.19 27.66 11.03
C GLU A 573 -15.94 26.44 11.58
N GLU A 574 -16.96 25.96 10.86
CA GLU A 574 -17.73 24.76 11.20
C GLU A 574 -17.22 23.48 10.48
N ALA A 575 -16.07 23.53 9.80
CA ALA A 575 -15.51 22.34 9.16
C ALA A 575 -15.13 21.28 10.19
N GLN A 576 -15.80 20.15 10.10
CA GLN A 576 -15.41 18.94 10.83
C GLN A 576 -14.49 18.04 10.00
N ILE A 577 -14.00 16.98 10.62
CA ILE A 577 -13.11 16.00 9.98
C ILE A 577 -13.87 14.90 9.25
N PHE A 578 -13.17 14.21 8.34
CA PHE A 578 -13.58 12.88 7.93
C PHE A 578 -13.28 11.87 9.04
N ARG A 579 -14.15 10.87 9.19
CA ARG A 579 -13.97 9.76 10.14
C ARG A 579 -12.64 9.07 9.88
N PRO A 580 -11.88 8.71 10.92
CA PRO A 580 -10.68 7.89 10.79
C PRO A 580 -10.94 6.58 10.03
N LEU A 581 -9.88 5.99 9.48
CA LEU A 581 -9.99 4.74 8.72
C LEU A 581 -10.41 3.59 9.62
N LYS A 582 -11.49 2.91 9.25
CA LYS A 582 -11.94 1.70 9.92
C LYS A 582 -11.33 0.48 9.23
N PHE A 583 -10.22 0.01 9.75
CA PHE A 583 -9.49 -1.13 9.18
C PHE A 583 -10.26 -2.46 9.29
N ASN A 584 -10.04 -3.34 8.32
CA ASN A 584 -10.59 -4.70 8.28
C ASN A 584 -9.84 -5.69 9.19
N THR A 585 -8.67 -5.29 9.66
CA THR A 585 -7.77 -6.04 10.55
C THR A 585 -7.42 -5.18 11.76
N ALA A 586 -7.00 -5.82 12.84
CA ALA A 586 -6.40 -5.15 13.99
C ALA A 586 -4.89 -5.41 13.98
N SER A 587 -4.11 -4.44 14.46
CA SER A 587 -2.67 -4.62 14.67
C SER A 587 -2.43 -5.38 15.98
N VAL A 588 -2.26 -6.69 15.86
CA VAL A 588 -2.16 -7.62 17.00
C VAL A 588 -0.71 -7.94 17.36
N ILE A 589 0.18 -7.98 16.37
CA ILE A 589 1.56 -8.39 16.57
C ILE A 589 2.35 -7.23 17.15
N LYS A 590 2.98 -7.46 18.30
CA LYS A 590 3.77 -6.52 19.09
C LYS A 590 5.25 -6.85 18.97
N ILE A 591 6.07 -5.91 18.56
CA ILE A 591 7.53 -5.99 18.67
C ILE A 591 8.05 -4.83 19.51
N ALA A 592 9.00 -5.11 20.40
CA ALA A 592 9.74 -4.07 21.12
C ALA A 592 11.07 -3.79 20.40
N VAL A 593 11.40 -2.51 20.27
CA VAL A 593 12.54 -2.03 19.48
C VAL A 593 13.37 -1.04 20.27
N GLU A 594 14.68 -1.17 20.18
CA GLU A 594 15.64 -0.30 20.85
C GLU A 594 16.84 -0.05 19.92
N PRO A 595 17.45 1.14 19.94
CA PRO A 595 18.67 1.37 19.19
C PRO A 595 19.82 0.55 19.80
N VAL A 596 20.75 0.07 18.98
CA VAL A 596 21.97 -0.59 19.51
C VAL A 596 22.78 0.40 20.35
N ASN A 597 22.88 1.63 19.85
CA ASN A 597 23.54 2.77 20.49
C ASN A 597 22.50 3.73 21.08
N PRO A 598 22.39 3.87 22.41
CA PRO A 598 21.39 4.74 23.05
C PRO A 598 21.48 6.22 22.63
N SER A 599 22.67 6.71 22.27
CA SER A 599 22.88 8.08 21.78
C SER A 599 22.11 8.39 20.48
N GLU A 600 21.72 7.37 19.72
CA GLU A 600 20.98 7.51 18.46
C GLU A 600 19.46 7.42 18.62
N LEU A 601 18.96 7.37 19.86
CA LEU A 601 17.53 7.33 20.16
C LEU A 601 16.69 8.40 19.43
N PRO A 602 17.14 9.67 19.32
CA PRO A 602 16.38 10.69 18.58
C PRO A 602 16.18 10.35 17.08
N LYS A 603 17.18 9.72 16.45
CA LYS A 603 17.08 9.26 15.05
C LYS A 603 16.08 8.11 14.93
N MET A 604 16.08 7.19 15.90
CA MET A 604 15.10 6.10 15.94
C MET A 604 13.68 6.65 16.10
N LEU A 605 13.47 7.62 16.99
CA LEU A 605 12.17 8.25 17.22
C LEU A 605 11.65 8.99 15.99
N ASP A 606 12.52 9.71 15.28
CA ASP A 606 12.17 10.32 13.99
C ASP A 606 11.78 9.25 12.96
N GLY A 607 12.57 8.18 12.86
CA GLY A 607 12.25 7.03 12.01
C GLY A 607 10.91 6.37 12.34
N LEU A 608 10.60 6.19 13.64
CA LEU A 608 9.33 5.65 14.13
C LEU A 608 8.15 6.54 13.74
N ARG A 609 8.29 7.86 13.83
CA ARG A 609 7.26 8.80 13.35
C ARG A 609 7.05 8.68 11.84
N LYS A 610 8.12 8.53 11.07
CA LYS A 610 8.06 8.37 9.60
C LYS A 610 7.40 7.08 9.16
N VAL A 611 7.71 5.93 9.78
CA VAL A 611 6.99 4.67 9.49
C VAL A 611 5.53 4.73 9.92
N ASN A 612 5.21 5.43 11.01
CA ASN A 612 3.83 5.63 11.46
C ASN A 612 3.00 6.46 10.46
N LYS A 613 3.65 7.37 9.72
CA LYS A 613 3.05 8.09 8.58
C LYS A 613 2.87 7.21 7.35
N SER A 614 3.88 6.41 7.04
CA SER A 614 3.89 5.59 5.82
C SER A 614 2.91 4.41 5.87
N TYR A 615 2.67 3.82 7.04
CA TYR A 615 1.89 2.60 7.21
C TYR A 615 0.60 2.85 8.02
N PRO A 616 -0.60 2.81 7.40
CA PRO A 616 -1.84 3.25 8.03
C PRO A 616 -2.22 2.52 9.33
N SER A 617 -2.05 1.20 9.38
CA SER A 617 -2.40 0.40 10.58
C SER A 617 -1.26 0.31 11.60
N LEU A 618 -0.09 0.89 11.31
CA LEU A 618 1.02 0.86 12.25
C LEU A 618 0.66 1.65 13.49
N THR A 619 1.01 1.14 14.66
CA THR A 619 0.89 1.90 15.90
C THR A 619 2.22 1.83 16.62
N THR A 620 2.78 2.99 16.93
CA THR A 620 3.99 3.11 17.74
C THR A 620 3.61 3.71 19.08
N LYS A 621 4.06 3.08 20.17
CA LYS A 621 3.79 3.54 21.54
C LYS A 621 5.03 3.36 22.40
N VAL A 622 5.13 4.15 23.46
CA VAL A 622 6.15 3.97 24.50
C VAL A 622 5.44 3.37 25.71
N GLU A 623 5.95 2.25 26.22
CA GLU A 623 5.43 1.66 27.46
C GLU A 623 6.06 2.31 28.69
N GLU A 624 5.47 2.09 29.87
CA GLU A 624 5.94 2.69 31.13
C GLU A 624 7.38 2.29 31.49
N SER A 625 7.86 1.15 30.98
CA SER A 625 9.26 0.71 31.09
C SER A 625 10.25 1.56 30.27
N GLY A 626 9.75 2.44 29.39
CA GLY A 626 10.56 3.17 28.42
C GLY A 626 10.78 2.41 27.09
N GLU A 627 10.30 1.18 26.98
CA GLU A 627 10.42 0.38 25.75
C GLU A 627 9.54 0.96 24.63
N HIS A 628 10.12 1.08 23.43
CA HIS A 628 9.37 1.44 22.23
C HIS A 628 8.74 0.21 21.61
N VAL A 629 7.44 0.27 21.40
CA VAL A 629 6.66 -0.84 20.88
C VAL A 629 6.03 -0.47 19.55
N ILE A 630 6.14 -1.38 18.59
CA ILE A 630 5.47 -1.31 17.29
C ILE A 630 4.42 -2.41 17.21
N LEU A 631 3.19 -2.01 16.88
CA LEU A 631 2.09 -2.92 16.60
C LEU A 631 1.82 -2.99 15.09
N GLY A 632 1.74 -4.21 14.55
CA GLY A 632 1.44 -4.47 13.15
C GLY A 632 0.49 -5.65 12.96
N THR A 633 0.09 -5.86 11.71
CA THR A 633 -0.91 -6.88 11.34
C THR A 633 -0.34 -8.30 11.28
N GLY A 634 0.95 -8.45 10.96
CA GLY A 634 1.59 -9.75 10.78
C GLY A 634 3.09 -9.66 10.49
N GLU A 635 3.75 -10.81 10.37
CA GLU A 635 5.21 -10.93 10.20
C GLU A 635 5.72 -10.18 8.97
N LEU A 636 5.17 -10.46 7.78
CA LEU A 636 5.60 -9.79 6.54
C LEU A 636 5.43 -8.26 6.60
N TYR A 637 4.40 -7.78 7.31
CA TYR A 637 4.15 -6.36 7.45
C TYR A 637 5.21 -5.71 8.35
N LEU A 638 5.47 -6.30 9.52
CA LEU A 638 6.50 -5.80 10.43
C LEU A 638 7.91 -5.93 9.85
N ASP A 639 8.18 -6.96 9.06
CA ASP A 639 9.45 -7.11 8.37
C ASP A 639 9.69 -5.98 7.35
N CYS A 640 8.67 -5.58 6.59
CA CYS A 640 8.76 -4.41 5.70
C CYS A 640 8.88 -3.11 6.48
N VAL A 641 8.11 -2.93 7.56
CA VAL A 641 8.22 -1.75 8.43
C VAL A 641 9.62 -1.64 9.04
N MET A 642 10.20 -2.75 9.52
CA MET A 642 11.54 -2.77 10.09
C MET A 642 12.62 -2.53 9.05
N HIS A 643 12.42 -3.04 7.83
CA HIS A 643 13.28 -2.71 6.70
C HIS A 643 13.29 -1.20 6.43
N ASP A 644 12.11 -0.58 6.31
CA ASP A 644 11.99 0.85 6.02
C ASP A 644 12.53 1.70 7.17
N LEU A 645 12.25 1.31 8.42
CA LEU A 645 12.80 1.96 9.60
C LEU A 645 14.34 1.96 9.57
N ARG A 646 14.97 0.80 9.35
CA ARG A 646 16.43 0.63 9.36
C ARG A 646 17.12 1.22 8.13
N LYS A 647 16.53 1.09 6.93
CA LYS A 647 17.18 1.42 5.66
C LYS A 647 16.75 2.76 5.08
N MET A 648 15.46 3.11 5.14
CA MET A 648 14.96 4.33 4.51
C MET A 648 15.06 5.54 5.44
N TYR A 649 14.63 5.40 6.70
CA TYR A 649 14.37 6.57 7.54
C TYR A 649 15.45 6.87 8.58
N SER A 650 15.99 5.85 9.28
CA SER A 650 16.88 6.07 10.42
C SER A 650 18.36 5.79 10.15
N GLU A 651 18.68 4.82 9.27
CA GLU A 651 20.06 4.36 8.98
C GLU A 651 20.87 3.96 10.23
N ILE A 652 20.20 3.46 11.27
CA ILE A 652 20.82 2.97 12.49
C ILE A 652 20.59 1.47 12.66
N ASP A 653 21.43 0.86 13.50
CA ASP A 653 21.24 -0.52 13.93
C ASP A 653 20.22 -0.57 15.08
N ILE A 654 19.18 -1.37 14.90
CA ILE A 654 18.05 -1.49 15.82
C ILE A 654 17.95 -2.93 16.32
N LYS A 655 18.01 -3.10 17.64
CA LYS A 655 17.71 -4.36 18.33
C LYS A 655 16.20 -4.57 18.31
N VAL A 656 15.79 -5.77 17.91
CA VAL A 656 14.38 -6.18 17.91
C VAL A 656 14.26 -7.31 18.91
N LEU A 657 13.42 -7.11 19.91
CA LEU A 657 13.10 -8.11 20.92
C LEU A 657 12.04 -9.09 20.39
N PHE A 658 11.70 -10.09 21.19
CA PHE A 658 10.77 -11.15 20.79
C PHE A 658 9.41 -10.61 20.34
N CYS A 659 8.87 -11.25 19.31
CA CYS A 659 7.56 -10.97 18.75
C CYS A 659 6.47 -11.50 19.70
N LEU A 660 5.67 -10.60 20.25
CA LEU A 660 4.57 -10.87 21.17
C LEU A 660 3.23 -10.51 20.53
N VAL A 661 2.13 -10.78 21.23
CA VAL A 661 0.78 -10.38 20.82
C VAL A 661 0.14 -9.51 21.88
N THR A 662 -0.77 -8.63 21.48
CA THR A 662 -1.60 -7.87 22.42
C THR A 662 -2.69 -8.77 23.02
N PHE A 663 -2.74 -8.86 24.35
CA PHE A 663 -3.80 -9.58 25.07
C PHE A 663 -4.97 -8.65 25.39
N CYS A 664 -6.16 -9.24 25.56
CA CYS A 664 -7.35 -8.56 26.05
C CYS A 664 -7.86 -9.29 27.30
N GLU A 665 -8.49 -8.56 28.21
CA GLU A 665 -9.06 -9.11 29.44
C GLU A 665 -10.59 -9.19 29.33
N THR A 666 -11.19 -10.22 29.92
CA THR A 666 -12.64 -10.40 29.98
C THR A 666 -13.04 -11.10 31.28
N VAL A 667 -14.32 -10.99 31.65
CA VAL A 667 -14.89 -11.65 32.83
C VAL A 667 -15.87 -12.73 32.40
N VAL A 668 -15.75 -13.92 33.03
CA VAL A 668 -16.64 -15.07 32.74
C VAL A 668 -17.79 -15.20 33.74
N GLU A 669 -17.63 -14.63 34.94
CA GLU A 669 -18.59 -14.71 36.03
C GLU A 669 -18.89 -13.32 36.60
N THR A 670 -20.10 -13.16 37.12
CA THR A 670 -20.49 -11.95 37.83
C THR A 670 -19.72 -11.85 39.15
N SER A 671 -19.24 -10.65 39.48
CA SER A 671 -18.58 -10.41 40.77
C SER A 671 -19.45 -10.86 41.94
N SER A 672 -18.84 -11.60 42.88
CA SER A 672 -19.51 -12.10 44.09
C SER A 672 -19.92 -10.98 45.05
N LEU A 673 -19.22 -9.84 44.99
CA LEU A 673 -19.47 -8.66 45.80
C LEU A 673 -19.60 -7.42 44.92
N LYS A 674 -20.46 -6.48 45.34
CA LYS A 674 -20.51 -5.15 44.73
C LYS A 674 -19.38 -4.31 45.33
N CYS A 675 -18.39 -3.97 44.51
CA CYS A 675 -17.33 -3.05 44.91
C CYS A 675 -17.90 -1.63 45.06
N PHE A 676 -17.40 -0.88 46.04
CA PHE A 676 -17.62 0.55 46.18
C PHE A 676 -16.25 1.25 46.17
N ALA A 677 -16.21 2.46 45.60
CA ALA A 677 -15.01 3.30 45.60
C ALA A 677 -15.39 4.65 46.20
N GLU A 678 -14.55 5.17 47.09
CA GLU A 678 -14.68 6.51 47.64
C GLU A 678 -13.67 7.44 46.97
N THR A 679 -14.11 8.65 46.62
CA THR A 679 -13.18 9.68 46.13
C THR A 679 -12.17 10.04 47.22
N PRO A 680 -10.99 10.61 46.89
CA PRO A 680 -10.05 11.12 47.89
C PRO A 680 -10.71 12.13 48.88
N ASN A 681 -11.78 12.79 48.43
CA ASN A 681 -12.59 13.71 49.24
C ASN A 681 -13.54 13.00 50.22
N LYS A 682 -13.59 11.66 50.23
CA LYS A 682 -14.45 10.81 51.07
C LYS A 682 -15.93 11.21 51.01
N LYS A 683 -16.35 11.66 49.83
CA LYS A 683 -17.73 11.98 49.48
C LYS A 683 -18.25 10.99 48.47
#